data_AF-A0A959WBE8-F1
#
_entry.id   AF-A0A959WBE8-F1
#
_cell.length_a   1.000
_cell.length_b   1.000
_cell.length_c   1.000
_cell.angle_alpha   90.00
_cell.angle_beta   90.00
_cell.angle_gamma   90.00
#
_symmetry.space_group_name_H-M   'P 1'
#
loop_
_entity.id
_entity.type
_entity.pdbx_description
1 polymer ?
#
loop_
_entity_poly.entity_id
_entity_poly.type
_entity_poly.pdbx_seq_one_letter_code
_entity_poly.pdbx_strand_id
1 'polypeptide(L)'
;MKGKQKPLYPEESMPAFRHAAKQGFVLEMDTRVTSDGRVVLMHDSELDRTTDCSGLVNSKTLAEIRKDCEIDVLGTDIRDDTSKQLGAKDDRRAHVPTLAEALRVAMKFGVGVNLEINNYGNNPDYDATGDFQRRVSRQVKDSGFPPGDLILQSFAPGNLALFQEDPYFADAKISFLTLASLNDIGPTVGSSIGADYISPAWPVSAEIIQKAHSLGMQVVPYTIDTPAEVRDATLAGVDAIISDDPAMARRVAVKASPKPPTAPKPPSRTTCRRVAAANSVPPIRSFHRKDSGPRMFALQFKQDIANVATYRDFRTKIECMIRTYVEPKLADDRPNVVALNEDVGVMTLATGSRAAGTREIFGDPANIPGCEGVPSPCGIVQALLSLDGDYASQEAAYSSRFGGSTPFAQTFLAGTDTFGRGWMQTFSDLAKRYSVYIVGSNNQAEFRESIDPTEVAAFADPDVKGARSAFVATSPEIHNEAFLWGPKDVTKDGPAPLRNVVYSNKKVPLTDIENALSLTPGPSSGPDAIENLRPYRIPGTKAKMSIATSLPAFAYDGDLSPFGEPPAATIDPCSDTATYYMLCVDKLGANLVMQDEANPGPWASADGSWQPLEWMGSSWRAVADPMVDFDYNVTPFMVGNLADLEFDGQTSITQRGLKGPKGKSKRCHYVGNSKLLTAPPDEDPSAYGVYAGGKREFLGLAPWVSADASRAKLRAIGEQLAPGSGSPRENDYVETAVIADLPFPPDPRRPNCRG
;
A
#
# COMPACT_ATOMS: atom_id res chain seq x y z
N MET A 1 -4.86 40.41 26.20
CA MET A 1 -4.29 40.55 27.56
C MET A 1 -3.03 39.70 27.63
N LYS A 2 -1.89 40.31 27.95
CA LYS A 2 -0.61 39.60 28.20
C LYS A 2 -0.60 39.18 29.67
N GLY A 3 -1.11 38.00 29.98
CA GLY A 3 -0.92 37.36 31.28
C GLY A 3 -0.03 36.16 31.07
N LYS A 4 1.21 36.18 31.59
CA LYS A 4 2.02 34.97 31.71
C LYS A 4 1.27 33.96 32.59
N GLN A 5 1.36 32.69 32.22
CA GLN A 5 0.69 31.59 32.92
C GLN A 5 1.16 31.53 34.38
N LYS A 6 0.24 31.21 35.29
CA LYS A 6 0.58 30.93 36.69
C LYS A 6 0.22 29.48 36.98
N PRO A 7 1.21 28.60 37.23
CA PRO A 7 0.96 27.19 37.51
C PRO A 7 0.09 27.03 38.76
N LEU A 8 -0.90 26.14 38.71
CA LEU A 8 -1.84 25.90 39.82
C LEU A 8 -1.42 24.71 40.68
N TYR A 9 -0.71 23.76 40.09
CA TYR A 9 -0.23 22.53 40.74
C TYR A 9 1.23 22.28 40.32
N PRO A 10 2.03 21.61 41.17
CA PRO A 10 3.33 21.09 40.76
C PRO A 10 3.20 20.11 39.59
N GLU A 11 4.18 20.08 38.69
CA GLU A 11 4.26 19.08 37.61
C GLU A 11 4.30 17.65 38.18
N GLU A 12 3.94 16.66 37.37
CA GLU A 12 4.09 15.24 37.70
C GLU A 12 3.53 14.85 39.09
N SER A 13 2.42 15.47 39.50
CA SER A 13 1.86 15.33 40.84
C SER A 13 0.43 14.81 40.82
N MET A 14 0.05 14.02 41.83
CA MET A 14 -1.33 13.52 41.94
C MET A 14 -2.41 14.63 41.98
N PRO A 15 -2.19 15.80 42.61
CA PRO A 15 -3.10 16.95 42.48
C PRO A 15 -3.29 17.40 41.03
N ALA A 16 -2.21 17.54 40.25
CA ALA A 16 -2.27 17.93 38.85
C ALA A 16 -3.06 16.90 38.02
N PHE A 17 -2.72 15.60 38.14
CA PHE A 17 -3.43 14.53 37.44
C PHE A 17 -4.91 14.47 37.78
N ARG A 18 -5.27 14.57 39.06
CA ARG A 18 -6.68 14.59 39.48
C ARG A 18 -7.42 15.80 38.93
N HIS A 19 -6.76 16.96 38.86
CA HIS A 19 -7.37 18.17 38.33
C HIS A 19 -7.62 18.06 36.82
N ALA A 20 -6.62 17.61 36.06
CA ALA A 20 -6.72 17.41 34.62
C ALA A 20 -7.77 16.34 34.27
N ALA A 21 -7.75 15.19 34.95
CA ALA A 21 -8.67 14.09 34.71
C ALA A 21 -10.14 14.49 34.99
N LYS A 22 -10.40 15.25 36.07
CA LYS A 22 -11.74 15.79 36.37
C LYS A 22 -12.30 16.68 35.25
N GLN A 23 -11.43 17.30 34.47
CA GLN A 23 -11.80 18.16 33.35
C GLN A 23 -11.89 17.43 32.01
N GLY A 24 -11.64 16.12 32.00
CA GLY A 24 -11.69 15.28 30.80
C GLY A 24 -10.45 15.38 29.90
N PHE A 25 -9.31 15.82 30.43
CA PHE A 25 -8.07 15.90 29.65
C PHE A 25 -7.31 14.57 29.67
N VAL A 26 -6.63 14.28 28.55
CA VAL A 26 -5.62 13.22 28.47
C VAL A 26 -4.47 13.58 29.41
N LEU A 27 -3.98 12.62 30.17
CA LEU A 27 -2.90 12.82 31.12
C LEU A 27 -1.56 12.49 30.44
N GLU A 28 -0.73 13.51 30.24
CA GLU A 28 0.66 13.36 29.83
C GLU A 28 1.51 13.01 31.07
N MET A 29 2.44 12.06 30.94
CA MET A 29 3.19 11.48 32.06
C MET A 29 4.58 11.01 31.64
N ASP A 30 5.60 11.41 32.38
CA ASP A 30 6.98 10.98 32.21
C ASP A 30 7.34 9.81 33.13
N THR A 31 8.01 8.78 32.61
CA THR A 31 8.38 7.61 33.42
C THR A 31 9.82 7.62 33.92
N ARG A 32 10.02 7.23 35.18
CA ARG A 32 11.32 6.86 35.78
C ARG A 32 11.21 5.59 36.60
N VAL A 33 12.35 4.96 36.91
CA VAL A 33 12.40 3.70 37.68
C VAL A 33 13.30 3.85 38.90
N THR A 34 12.78 3.51 40.08
CA THR A 34 13.51 3.51 41.35
C THR A 34 14.48 2.32 41.46
N SER A 35 15.41 2.35 42.42
CA SER A 35 16.38 1.26 42.65
C SER A 35 15.73 -0.10 42.99
N ASP A 36 14.55 -0.09 43.64
CA ASP A 36 13.71 -1.27 43.90
C ASP A 36 12.76 -1.61 42.74
N GLY A 37 12.92 -0.92 41.61
CA GLY A 37 12.30 -1.28 40.34
C GLY A 37 10.84 -0.87 40.21
N ARG A 38 10.40 0.14 40.97
CA ARG A 38 9.07 0.73 40.89
C ARG A 38 9.06 1.85 39.86
N VAL A 39 8.02 1.90 39.03
CA VAL A 39 7.83 2.99 38.06
C VAL A 39 7.17 4.17 38.76
N VAL A 40 7.86 5.31 38.75
CA VAL A 40 7.39 6.59 39.29
C VAL A 40 7.24 7.60 38.16
N LEU A 41 6.47 8.66 38.40
CA LEU A 41 6.28 9.72 37.40
C LEU A 41 7.08 10.96 37.77
N MET A 42 7.98 11.33 36.85
CA MET A 42 8.91 12.44 36.98
C MET A 42 9.63 12.66 35.64
N HIS A 43 9.71 13.92 35.20
CA HIS A 43 10.38 14.26 33.94
C HIS A 43 11.89 13.98 33.97
N ASP A 44 12.58 14.45 35.01
CA ASP A 44 14.04 14.37 35.12
C ASP A 44 14.51 13.01 35.69
N SER A 45 15.76 12.64 35.40
CA SER A 45 16.42 11.50 36.07
C SER A 45 16.85 11.81 37.51
N GLU A 46 16.94 13.11 37.84
CA GLU A 46 17.36 13.65 39.14
C GLU A 46 16.15 14.27 39.86
N LEU A 47 16.16 14.20 41.20
CA LEU A 47 15.11 14.77 42.06
C LEU A 47 15.22 16.30 42.21
N ASP A 48 16.38 16.86 41.88
CA ASP A 48 16.85 18.18 42.30
C ASP A 48 16.02 19.37 41.77
N ARG A 49 15.44 19.27 40.56
CA ARG A 49 14.74 20.42 39.95
C ARG A 49 13.40 20.72 40.59
N THR A 50 12.64 19.69 40.98
CA THR A 50 11.21 19.82 41.33
C THR A 50 10.88 19.40 42.75
N THR A 51 11.85 18.85 43.48
CA THR A 51 11.65 18.37 44.85
C THR A 51 12.62 19.03 45.83
N ASP A 52 12.35 18.86 47.12
CA ASP A 52 13.26 19.25 48.19
C ASP A 52 14.37 18.20 48.47
N CYS A 53 14.57 17.27 47.54
CA CYS A 53 15.59 16.22 47.56
C CYS A 53 16.64 16.39 46.47
N SER A 54 17.75 15.66 46.62
CA SER A 54 18.81 15.57 45.61
C SER A 54 19.15 14.14 45.23
N GLY A 55 19.69 13.99 44.02
CA GLY A 55 20.24 12.75 43.48
C GLY A 55 19.30 12.01 42.52
N LEU A 56 19.79 10.90 41.98
CA LEU A 56 19.09 10.13 40.95
C LEU A 56 17.91 9.34 41.51
N VAL A 57 16.80 9.30 40.74
CA VAL A 57 15.64 8.46 41.06
C VAL A 57 16.02 6.99 41.18
N ASN A 58 16.88 6.49 40.28
CA ASN A 58 17.31 5.09 40.25
C ASN A 58 18.31 4.71 41.37
N SER A 59 18.73 5.69 42.21
CA SER A 59 19.63 5.46 43.35
C SER A 59 18.89 5.25 44.68
N LYS A 60 17.58 5.52 44.70
CA LYS A 60 16.72 5.43 45.90
C LYS A 60 15.57 4.47 45.67
N THR A 61 15.07 3.86 46.74
CA THR A 61 13.84 3.05 46.70
C THR A 61 12.61 3.96 46.72
N LEU A 62 11.45 3.46 46.28
CA LEU A 62 10.19 4.23 46.38
C LEU A 62 9.88 4.65 47.83
N ALA A 63 10.21 3.80 48.79
CA ALA A 63 9.97 4.07 50.21
C ALA A 63 10.83 5.25 50.72
N GLU A 64 12.10 5.33 50.30
CA GLU A 64 12.99 6.45 50.64
C GLU A 64 12.50 7.74 49.99
N ILE A 65 12.16 7.73 48.69
CA ILE A 65 11.65 8.92 47.99
C ILE A 65 10.37 9.45 48.67
N ARG A 66 9.42 8.57 49.02
CA ARG A 66 8.17 9.00 49.66
C ARG A 66 8.34 9.53 51.06
N LYS A 67 9.34 9.03 51.78
CA LYS A 67 9.57 9.42 53.18
C LYS A 67 10.25 10.78 53.25
N ASP A 68 11.23 11.01 52.37
CA ASP A 68 12.18 12.10 52.52
C ASP A 68 11.99 13.22 51.49
N CYS A 69 11.16 13.01 50.44
CA CYS A 69 11.01 13.95 49.33
C CYS A 69 9.54 14.34 49.08
N GLU A 70 9.34 15.65 48.85
CA GLU A 70 8.11 16.22 48.33
C GLU A 70 8.43 17.09 47.10
N ILE A 71 7.57 17.01 46.09
CA ILE A 71 7.53 17.95 44.99
C ILE A 71 7.14 19.31 45.58
N ASP A 72 8.07 20.27 45.52
CA ASP A 72 7.94 21.57 46.16
C ASP A 72 8.10 22.74 45.19
N VAL A 73 8.10 22.49 43.89
CA VAL A 73 8.11 23.54 42.86
C VAL A 73 6.75 23.62 42.17
N LEU A 74 6.19 24.83 42.12
CA LEU A 74 5.01 25.15 41.34
C LEU A 74 5.49 25.67 39.97
N GLY A 75 5.17 24.98 38.89
CA GLY A 75 5.71 25.24 37.54
C GLY A 75 6.80 24.26 37.16
N THR A 76 7.51 24.55 36.06
CA THR A 76 8.45 23.60 35.43
C THR A 76 9.93 23.97 35.61
N ASP A 77 10.28 25.20 35.97
CA ASP A 77 11.67 25.55 36.35
C ASP A 77 11.67 26.83 37.18
N ILE A 78 12.33 26.83 38.35
CA ILE A 78 12.48 28.03 39.20
C ILE A 78 13.20 29.20 38.50
N ARG A 79 13.88 28.94 37.39
CA ARG A 79 14.49 29.97 36.52
C ARG A 79 13.49 30.65 35.59
N ASP A 80 12.30 30.06 35.42
CA ASP A 80 11.17 30.71 34.77
C ASP A 80 10.50 31.68 35.75
N ASP A 81 10.13 32.87 35.27
CA ASP A 81 9.46 33.89 36.09
C ASP A 81 8.00 33.54 36.44
N THR A 82 7.53 32.39 35.93
CA THR A 82 6.23 31.80 36.27
C THR A 82 6.28 30.79 37.40
N SER A 83 7.46 30.25 37.73
CA SER A 83 7.61 29.19 38.73
C SER A 83 7.86 29.73 40.13
N LYS A 84 7.54 28.91 41.14
CA LYS A 84 7.70 29.29 42.54
C LYS A 84 8.01 28.08 43.42
N GLN A 85 9.06 28.19 44.23
CA GLN A 85 9.30 27.23 45.32
C GLN A 85 8.24 27.40 46.42
N LEU A 86 7.66 26.27 46.83
CA LEU A 86 6.63 26.14 47.84
C LEU A 86 7.28 26.00 49.22
N GLY A 87 6.80 26.78 50.18
CA GLY A 87 7.29 26.67 51.56
C GLY A 87 6.91 25.33 52.19
N ALA A 88 7.66 24.89 53.20
CA ALA A 88 7.50 23.60 53.87
C ALA A 88 6.11 23.32 54.51
N LYS A 89 5.22 24.32 54.58
CA LYS A 89 3.84 24.20 55.10
C LYS A 89 2.78 24.41 54.03
N ASP A 90 3.18 24.56 52.77
CA ASP A 90 2.26 24.76 51.65
C ASP A 90 1.57 23.43 51.33
N ASP A 91 0.24 23.43 51.35
CA ASP A 91 -0.60 22.24 51.16
C ASP A 91 -0.61 21.71 49.72
N ARG A 92 0.05 22.44 48.80
CA ARG A 92 0.24 22.03 47.40
C ARG A 92 1.48 21.16 47.18
N ARG A 93 2.37 21.04 48.18
CA ARG A 93 3.45 20.05 48.15
C ARG A 93 2.86 18.64 48.01
N ALA A 94 3.54 17.76 47.30
CA ALA A 94 3.02 16.42 47.00
C ALA A 94 4.13 15.37 46.92
N HIS A 95 3.83 14.13 47.31
CA HIS A 95 4.77 13.02 47.07
C HIS A 95 4.85 12.66 45.58
N VAL A 96 6.01 12.16 45.17
CA VAL A 96 6.25 11.60 43.84
C VAL A 96 5.28 10.42 43.59
N PRO A 97 4.41 10.49 42.57
CA PRO A 97 3.44 9.46 42.29
C PRO A 97 4.07 8.23 41.63
N THR A 98 3.42 7.09 41.81
CA THR A 98 3.68 5.90 40.99
C THR A 98 2.81 5.90 39.75
N LEU A 99 3.27 5.28 38.66
CA LEU A 99 2.47 5.09 37.45
C LEU A 99 1.13 4.43 37.78
N ALA A 100 1.13 3.38 38.60
CA ALA A 100 -0.08 2.70 39.05
C ALA A 100 -1.11 3.61 39.76
N GLU A 101 -0.68 4.65 40.48
CA GLU A 101 -1.61 5.60 41.11
C GLU A 101 -2.24 6.54 40.10
N ALA A 102 -1.46 7.04 39.15
CA ALA A 102 -1.96 7.94 38.13
C ALA A 102 -2.89 7.20 37.14
N LEU A 103 -2.56 5.97 36.74
CA LEU A 103 -3.43 5.12 35.92
C LEU A 103 -4.77 4.83 36.61
N ARG A 104 -4.78 4.61 37.93
CA ARG A 104 -6.05 4.48 38.69
C ARG A 104 -6.90 5.75 38.65
N VAL A 105 -6.26 6.93 38.66
CA VAL A 105 -6.99 8.20 38.47
C VAL A 105 -7.53 8.31 37.06
N ALA A 106 -6.74 7.99 36.04
CA ALA A 106 -7.18 7.99 34.65
C ALA A 106 -8.39 7.09 34.43
N MET A 107 -8.33 5.83 34.89
CA MET A 107 -9.45 4.87 34.82
C MET A 107 -10.68 5.35 35.58
N LYS A 108 -10.51 5.95 36.77
CA LYS A 108 -11.63 6.46 37.57
C LYS A 108 -12.42 7.54 36.84
N PHE A 109 -11.77 8.36 36.02
CA PHE A 109 -12.40 9.45 35.28
C PHE A 109 -12.67 9.11 33.80
N GLY A 110 -12.23 7.94 33.33
CA GLY A 110 -12.40 7.52 31.93
C GLY A 110 -11.63 8.41 30.94
N VAL A 111 -10.43 8.86 31.32
CA VAL A 111 -9.56 9.68 30.46
C VAL A 111 -8.36 8.89 29.96
N GLY A 112 -7.90 9.22 28.75
CA GLY A 112 -6.70 8.62 28.15
C GLY A 112 -5.40 9.07 28.81
N VAL A 113 -4.32 8.36 28.49
CA VAL A 113 -2.97 8.63 29.00
C VAL A 113 -1.99 8.73 27.83
N ASN A 114 -1.13 9.75 27.84
CA ASN A 114 0.02 9.89 26.96
C ASN A 114 1.29 9.66 27.78
N LEU A 115 1.84 8.46 27.70
CA LEU A 115 2.92 7.97 28.56
C LEU A 115 4.26 8.05 27.83
N GLU A 116 5.16 8.90 28.27
CA GLU A 116 6.52 8.98 27.74
C GLU A 116 7.43 7.89 28.34
N ILE A 117 8.17 7.21 27.46
CA ILE A 117 9.17 6.21 27.82
C ILE A 117 10.57 6.87 27.81
N ASN A 118 10.99 7.39 28.97
CA ASN A 118 12.13 8.32 29.11
C ASN A 118 13.49 7.61 29.30
N ASN A 119 13.74 6.55 28.54
CA ASN A 119 14.99 5.80 28.57
C ASN A 119 15.94 6.28 27.47
N TYR A 120 16.74 7.31 27.75
CA TYR A 120 17.59 7.98 26.74
C TYR A 120 19.07 7.83 27.04
N GLY A 121 19.87 7.52 26.01
CA GLY A 121 21.30 7.19 26.14
C GLY A 121 22.20 8.28 26.71
N ASN A 122 21.73 9.52 26.76
CA ASN A 122 22.40 10.68 27.33
C ASN A 122 22.03 10.93 28.80
N ASN A 123 21.07 10.19 29.37
CA ASN A 123 20.68 10.35 30.76
C ASN A 123 21.52 9.43 31.68
N PRO A 124 21.81 9.86 32.91
CA PRO A 124 22.59 9.08 33.87
C PRO A 124 21.89 7.78 34.34
N ASP A 125 20.57 7.68 34.14
CA ASP A 125 19.75 6.51 34.49
C ASP A 125 19.45 5.58 33.30
N TYR A 126 20.14 5.76 32.16
CA TYR A 126 19.92 4.96 30.95
C TYR A 126 20.08 3.44 31.19
N ASP A 127 19.11 2.68 30.67
CA ASP A 127 19.12 1.23 30.69
C ASP A 127 19.19 0.65 29.27
N ALA A 128 20.36 0.11 28.91
CA ALA A 128 20.59 -0.56 27.63
C ALA A 128 20.00 -1.98 27.54
N THR A 129 19.56 -2.57 28.67
CA THR A 129 19.11 -3.97 28.72
C THR A 129 17.63 -4.16 28.32
N GLY A 130 16.86 -3.07 28.30
CA GLY A 130 15.42 -3.08 28.04
C GLY A 130 14.55 -3.38 29.28
N ASP A 131 15.14 -3.45 30.47
CA ASP A 131 14.43 -3.75 31.72
C ASP A 131 13.51 -2.58 32.12
N PHE A 132 13.90 -1.34 31.85
CA PHE A 132 13.07 -0.14 32.00
C PHE A 132 11.72 -0.31 31.29
N GLN A 133 11.74 -0.59 29.97
CA GLN A 133 10.53 -0.75 29.16
C GLN A 133 9.70 -1.94 29.65
N ARG A 134 10.34 -3.05 30.05
CA ARG A 134 9.64 -4.22 30.61
C ARG A 134 8.94 -3.91 31.94
N ARG A 135 9.53 -3.08 32.80
CA ARG A 135 8.92 -2.64 34.07
C ARG A 135 7.72 -1.74 33.82
N VAL A 136 7.84 -0.78 32.91
CA VAL A 136 6.72 0.08 32.50
C VAL A 136 5.59 -0.75 31.91
N SER A 137 5.90 -1.63 30.93
CA SER A 137 4.94 -2.56 30.33
C SER A 137 4.21 -3.39 31.38
N ARG A 138 4.93 -4.00 32.33
CA ARG A 138 4.32 -4.78 33.41
C ARG A 138 3.38 -3.94 34.27
N GLN A 139 3.78 -2.73 34.66
CA GLN A 139 2.91 -1.87 35.50
C GLN A 139 1.63 -1.44 34.79
N VAL A 140 1.67 -1.16 33.48
CA VAL A 140 0.47 -0.84 32.69
C VAL A 140 -0.48 -2.04 32.62
N LYS A 141 0.08 -3.24 32.39
CA LYS A 141 -0.71 -4.49 32.37
C LYS A 141 -1.34 -4.80 33.72
N ASP A 142 -0.53 -4.73 34.79
CA ASP A 142 -0.97 -5.03 36.15
C ASP A 142 -2.04 -4.04 36.65
N SER A 143 -2.04 -2.80 36.13
CA SER A 143 -3.10 -1.84 36.47
C SER A 143 -4.42 -2.12 35.75
N GLY A 144 -4.43 -2.91 34.67
CA GLY A 144 -5.60 -3.15 33.83
C GLY A 144 -6.02 -1.94 33.00
N PHE A 145 -5.08 -1.02 32.71
CA PHE A 145 -5.41 0.18 31.95
C PHE A 145 -5.70 -0.19 30.49
N PRO A 146 -6.83 0.23 29.90
CA PRO A 146 -7.23 -0.21 28.57
C PRO A 146 -6.23 0.28 27.51
N PRO A 147 -5.68 -0.61 26.67
CA PRO A 147 -4.69 -0.23 25.66
C PRO A 147 -5.26 0.76 24.64
N GLY A 148 -6.55 0.70 24.32
CA GLY A 148 -7.20 1.63 23.39
C GLY A 148 -7.21 3.10 23.84
N ASP A 149 -7.02 3.37 25.13
CA ASP A 149 -6.96 4.73 25.70
C ASP A 149 -5.50 5.17 26.02
N LEU A 150 -4.52 4.37 25.60
CA LEU A 150 -3.10 4.61 25.86
C LEU A 150 -2.39 5.12 24.60
N ILE A 151 -1.63 6.20 24.77
CA ILE A 151 -0.65 6.70 23.81
C ILE A 151 0.73 6.49 24.44
N LEU A 152 1.61 5.75 23.76
CA LEU A 152 3.01 5.59 24.15
C LEU A 152 3.87 6.53 23.31
N GLN A 153 4.65 7.39 23.95
CA GLN A 153 5.48 8.39 23.27
C GLN A 153 6.96 8.28 23.65
N SER A 154 7.85 8.67 22.73
CA SER A 154 9.28 8.76 23.03
C SER A 154 10.04 9.55 21.94
N PHE A 155 11.13 10.21 22.33
CA PHE A 155 12.12 10.77 21.40
C PHE A 155 12.99 9.69 20.72
N ALA A 156 13.03 8.48 21.29
CA ALA A 156 13.83 7.37 20.79
C ALA A 156 12.89 6.25 20.30
N PRO A 157 12.75 6.04 18.97
CA PRO A 157 11.83 5.04 18.44
C PRO A 157 12.04 3.62 18.98
N GLY A 158 13.29 3.27 19.32
CA GLY A 158 13.64 1.98 19.92
C GLY A 158 12.96 1.72 21.28
N ASN A 159 12.57 2.76 22.02
CA ASN A 159 11.84 2.61 23.28
C ASN A 159 10.41 2.08 23.09
N LEU A 160 9.84 2.25 21.90
CA LEU A 160 8.46 1.89 21.58
C LEU A 160 8.37 0.47 21.01
N ALA A 161 9.46 -0.04 20.42
CA ALA A 161 9.50 -1.34 19.73
C ALA A 161 9.04 -2.51 20.61
N LEU A 162 9.45 -2.54 21.89
CA LEU A 162 9.07 -3.61 22.81
C LEU A 162 7.55 -3.68 23.04
N PHE A 163 6.89 -2.53 23.07
CA PHE A 163 5.44 -2.47 23.24
C PHE A 163 4.71 -2.88 21.96
N GLN A 164 5.24 -2.50 20.79
CA GLN A 164 4.66 -2.85 19.49
C GLN A 164 4.70 -4.36 19.18
N GLU A 165 5.63 -5.09 19.78
CA GLU A 165 5.75 -6.56 19.64
C GLU A 165 4.80 -7.33 20.59
N ASP A 166 4.17 -6.64 21.54
CA ASP A 166 3.38 -7.25 22.61
C ASP A 166 1.87 -7.10 22.31
N PRO A 167 1.12 -8.21 22.14
CA PRO A 167 -0.29 -8.17 21.75
C PRO A 167 -1.20 -7.37 22.69
N TYR A 168 -0.82 -7.20 23.96
CA TYR A 168 -1.60 -6.37 24.90
C TYR A 168 -1.72 -4.92 24.40
N PHE A 169 -0.68 -4.39 23.75
CA PHE A 169 -0.62 -3.01 23.29
C PHE A 169 -1.04 -2.86 21.83
N ALA A 170 -1.65 -3.88 21.22
CA ALA A 170 -2.04 -3.83 19.80
C ALA A 170 -2.99 -2.67 19.47
N ASP A 171 -3.84 -2.29 20.42
CA ASP A 171 -4.78 -1.17 20.30
C ASP A 171 -4.21 0.16 20.81
N ALA A 172 -3.04 0.14 21.46
CA ALA A 172 -2.38 1.36 21.92
C ALA A 172 -1.89 2.20 20.74
N LYS A 173 -1.89 3.50 20.97
CA LYS A 173 -1.39 4.49 20.02
C LYS A 173 0.08 4.75 20.25
N ILE A 174 0.80 5.08 19.20
CA ILE A 174 2.23 5.39 19.25
C ILE A 174 2.46 6.83 18.81
N SER A 175 3.22 7.61 19.59
CA SER A 175 3.66 8.95 19.21
C SER A 175 5.18 9.03 19.10
N PHE A 176 5.67 9.66 18.03
CA PHE A 176 7.09 9.99 17.90
C PHE A 176 7.35 11.45 18.25
N LEU A 177 8.14 11.68 19.32
CA LEU A 177 8.53 13.01 19.75
C LEU A 177 9.75 13.50 18.95
N THR A 178 9.72 14.75 18.50
CA THR A 178 10.88 15.38 17.84
C THR A 178 11.28 16.69 18.50
N LEU A 179 12.58 16.87 18.64
CA LEU A 179 13.17 18.19 18.92
C LEU A 179 13.04 19.06 17.67
N ALA A 180 13.10 20.38 17.83
CA ALA A 180 12.95 21.34 16.73
C ALA A 180 13.91 21.06 15.55
N SER A 181 15.15 20.63 15.83
CA SER A 181 16.14 20.28 14.82
C SER A 181 15.81 19.02 14.00
N LEU A 182 14.83 18.23 14.43
CA LEU A 182 14.42 16.96 13.81
C LEU A 182 12.96 16.98 13.31
N ASN A 183 12.24 18.10 13.44
CA ASN A 183 10.84 18.21 13.01
C ASN A 183 10.65 17.84 11.53
N ASP A 184 11.56 18.25 10.64
CA ASP A 184 11.49 17.99 9.19
C ASP A 184 11.46 16.50 8.83
N ILE A 185 12.18 15.67 9.60
CA ILE A 185 12.26 14.23 9.38
C ILE A 185 11.21 13.45 10.20
N GLY A 186 10.53 14.12 11.13
CA GLY A 186 9.53 13.55 12.03
C GLY A 186 8.47 12.72 11.31
N PRO A 187 7.80 13.24 10.26
CA PRO A 187 6.80 12.47 9.50
C PRO A 187 7.37 11.18 8.88
N THR A 188 8.58 11.24 8.33
CA THR A 188 9.21 10.08 7.67
C THR A 188 9.56 9.00 8.70
N VAL A 189 10.18 9.39 9.82
CA VAL A 189 10.56 8.46 10.89
C VAL A 189 9.31 7.88 11.57
N GLY A 190 8.34 8.73 11.92
CA GLY A 190 7.06 8.31 12.51
C GLY A 190 6.33 7.29 11.64
N SER A 191 6.26 7.52 10.32
CA SER A 191 5.67 6.55 9.39
C SER A 191 6.43 5.22 9.37
N SER A 192 7.77 5.25 9.41
CA SER A 192 8.60 4.03 9.36
C SER A 192 8.39 3.11 10.58
N ILE A 193 8.02 3.69 11.72
CA ILE A 193 7.73 2.94 12.95
C ILE A 193 6.23 2.73 13.18
N GLY A 194 5.37 3.15 12.25
CA GLY A 194 3.92 3.00 12.37
C GLY A 194 3.29 3.86 13.47
N ALA A 195 3.83 5.05 13.72
CA ALA A 195 3.28 6.00 14.68
C ALA A 195 1.87 6.44 14.25
N ASP A 196 0.99 6.68 15.24
CA ASP A 196 -0.29 7.38 15.07
C ASP A 196 -0.12 8.89 15.08
N TYR A 197 0.84 9.34 15.87
CA TYR A 197 1.09 10.74 16.14
C TYR A 197 2.55 11.06 15.85
N ILE A 198 2.79 12.26 15.33
CA ILE A 198 4.05 12.95 15.56
C ILE A 198 3.80 14.05 16.57
N SER A 199 4.71 14.19 17.53
CA SER A 199 4.68 15.25 18.53
C SER A 199 5.92 16.11 18.37
N PRO A 200 5.90 17.11 17.47
CA PRO A 200 7.06 17.98 17.23
C PRO A 200 7.14 19.13 18.22
N ALA A 201 8.36 19.61 18.49
CA ALA A 201 8.56 20.88 19.19
C ALA A 201 7.92 22.02 18.38
N TRP A 202 7.10 22.86 18.99
CA TRP A 202 6.52 24.04 18.34
C TRP A 202 7.57 25.15 18.17
N PRO A 203 7.58 25.92 17.05
CA PRO A 203 6.68 25.88 15.90
C PRO A 203 6.99 24.81 14.86
N VAL A 204 5.96 24.37 14.14
CA VAL A 204 6.04 23.43 13.00
C VAL A 204 5.37 24.03 11.76
N SER A 205 5.93 23.78 10.58
CA SER A 205 5.41 24.34 9.32
C SER A 205 4.18 23.60 8.81
N ALA A 206 3.37 24.27 7.98
CA ALA A 206 2.20 23.66 7.34
C ALA A 206 2.58 22.48 6.44
N GLU A 207 3.76 22.51 5.82
CA GLU A 207 4.28 21.42 4.99
C GLU A 207 4.52 20.15 5.80
N ILE A 208 5.06 20.28 7.01
CA ILE A 208 5.29 19.13 7.91
C ILE A 208 3.95 18.57 8.39
N ILE A 209 2.99 19.45 8.72
CA ILE A 209 1.63 19.04 9.12
C ILE A 209 0.95 18.26 8.00
N GLN A 210 0.93 18.82 6.79
CA GLN A 210 0.37 18.17 5.61
C GLN A 210 1.09 16.85 5.28
N LYS A 211 2.41 16.80 5.44
CA LYS A 211 3.18 15.58 5.22
C LYS A 211 2.77 14.49 6.22
N ALA A 212 2.66 14.81 7.51
CA ALA A 212 2.20 13.85 8.51
C ALA A 212 0.77 13.36 8.23
N HIS A 213 -0.15 14.27 7.92
CA HIS A 213 -1.53 13.93 7.54
C HIS A 213 -1.59 13.04 6.30
N SER A 214 -0.78 13.31 5.28
CA SER A 214 -0.67 12.49 4.07
C SER A 214 -0.17 11.07 4.34
N LEU A 215 0.55 10.88 5.45
CA LEU A 215 1.04 9.58 5.91
C LEU A 215 0.05 8.89 6.88
N GLY A 216 -1.10 9.52 7.15
CA GLY A 216 -2.14 9.02 8.04
C GLY A 216 -1.89 9.27 9.53
N MET A 217 -0.89 10.09 9.86
CA MET A 217 -0.57 10.46 11.24
C MET A 217 -1.23 11.77 11.64
N GLN A 218 -1.48 11.94 12.93
CA GLN A 218 -1.92 13.19 13.54
C GLN A 218 -0.72 13.97 14.10
N VAL A 219 -0.84 15.30 14.19
CA VAL A 219 0.23 16.18 14.69
C VAL A 219 -0.17 16.78 16.02
N VAL A 220 0.64 16.53 17.06
CA VAL A 220 0.37 16.92 18.45
C VAL A 220 1.58 17.64 19.02
N PRO A 221 1.82 18.91 18.64
CA PRO A 221 3.02 19.63 19.08
C PRO A 221 3.03 19.89 20.58
N TYR A 222 4.25 20.05 21.10
CA TYR A 222 4.55 20.41 22.48
C TYR A 222 5.59 21.55 22.54
N THR A 223 5.73 22.30 23.62
CA THR A 223 4.69 22.59 24.62
C THR A 223 4.13 23.97 24.27
N ILE A 224 2.81 24.12 24.19
CA ILE A 224 2.16 25.35 23.69
C ILE A 224 1.32 25.99 24.79
N ASP A 225 1.83 27.08 25.37
CA ASP A 225 1.27 27.65 26.61
C ASP A 225 0.79 29.09 26.50
N THR A 226 0.84 29.68 25.31
CA THR A 226 0.27 31.01 25.08
C THR A 226 -0.99 30.97 24.21
N PRO A 227 -1.98 31.84 24.47
CA PRO A 227 -3.16 31.96 23.60
C PRO A 227 -2.83 32.32 22.14
N ALA A 228 -1.67 32.93 21.88
CA ALA A 228 -1.25 33.23 20.51
C ALA A 228 -0.83 31.94 19.81
N GLU A 229 0.08 31.17 20.41
CA GLU A 229 0.58 29.93 19.82
C GLU A 229 -0.52 28.86 19.69
N VAL A 230 -1.46 28.77 20.65
CA VAL A 230 -2.64 27.87 20.50
C VAL A 230 -3.45 28.22 19.25
N ARG A 231 -3.68 29.51 18.98
CA ARG A 231 -4.37 29.93 17.75
C ARG A 231 -3.53 29.61 16.51
N ASP A 232 -2.25 29.92 16.54
CA ASP A 232 -1.36 29.68 15.39
C ASP A 232 -1.28 28.19 15.06
N ALA A 233 -1.13 27.32 16.07
CA ALA A 233 -1.11 25.87 15.89
C ALA A 233 -2.44 25.33 15.38
N THR A 234 -3.57 25.76 15.93
CA THR A 234 -4.89 25.31 15.46
C THR A 234 -5.21 25.80 14.04
N LEU A 235 -4.79 27.01 13.67
CA LEU A 235 -4.91 27.52 12.30
C LEU A 235 -3.97 26.81 11.32
N ALA A 236 -2.79 26.39 11.78
CA ALA A 236 -1.85 25.59 10.99
C ALA A 236 -2.36 24.16 10.72
N GLY A 237 -3.37 23.71 11.47
CA GLY A 237 -4.06 22.43 11.25
C GLY A 237 -3.58 21.28 12.13
N VAL A 238 -2.95 21.54 13.28
CA VAL A 238 -2.57 20.48 14.23
C VAL A 238 -3.81 19.80 14.84
N ASP A 239 -3.66 18.54 15.27
CA ASP A 239 -4.77 17.66 15.67
C ASP A 239 -5.09 17.71 17.17
N ALA A 240 -4.07 17.96 17.99
CA ALA A 240 -4.15 18.17 19.43
C ALA A 240 -2.94 19.00 19.88
N ILE A 241 -2.88 19.40 21.15
CA ILE A 241 -1.81 20.22 21.71
C ILE A 241 -1.43 19.65 23.08
N ILE A 242 -0.12 19.53 23.35
CA ILE A 242 0.41 19.32 24.70
C ILE A 242 0.67 20.72 25.31
N SER A 243 0.10 20.97 26.48
CA SER A 243 0.15 22.28 27.16
C SER A 243 0.07 22.10 28.68
N ASP A 244 0.77 22.96 29.39
CA ASP A 244 0.74 23.10 30.85
C ASP A 244 -0.57 23.75 31.34
N ASP A 245 -1.30 24.49 30.50
CA ASP A 245 -2.67 24.99 30.76
C ASP A 245 -3.66 24.46 29.70
N PRO A 246 -4.05 23.18 29.79
CA PRO A 246 -4.97 22.56 28.85
C PRO A 246 -6.37 23.21 28.88
N ALA A 247 -6.73 23.87 29.98
CA ALA A 247 -7.98 24.63 30.08
C ALA A 247 -7.94 25.92 29.24
N MET A 248 -6.81 26.61 29.21
CA MET A 248 -6.57 27.74 28.29
C MET A 248 -6.52 27.25 26.86
N ALA A 249 -5.75 26.20 26.55
CA ALA A 249 -5.67 25.65 25.21
C ALA A 249 -7.06 25.30 24.66
N ARG A 250 -7.88 24.59 25.43
CA ARG A 250 -9.28 24.25 25.06
C ARG A 250 -10.16 25.48 24.81
N ARG A 251 -10.01 26.56 25.58
CA ARG A 251 -10.80 27.79 25.39
C ARG A 251 -10.41 28.57 24.14
N VAL A 252 -9.12 28.51 23.77
CA VAL A 252 -8.54 29.35 22.72
C VAL A 252 -8.51 28.65 21.36
N ALA A 253 -8.48 27.32 21.36
CA ALA A 253 -8.45 26.49 20.15
C ALA A 253 -9.56 26.85 19.16
N VAL A 254 -9.20 27.02 17.89
CA VAL A 254 -10.14 27.28 16.80
C VAL A 254 -10.66 25.95 16.24
N LYS A 255 -11.98 25.83 16.00
CA LYS A 255 -12.55 24.65 15.34
C LYS A 255 -12.07 24.59 13.89
N ALA A 256 -11.12 23.69 13.60
CA ALA A 256 -10.75 23.34 12.24
C ALA A 256 -11.90 22.56 11.55
N SER A 257 -11.95 22.66 10.21
CA SER A 257 -12.85 21.89 9.36
C SER A 257 -12.77 20.38 9.64
N PRO A 258 -13.83 19.59 9.37
CA PRO A 258 -13.81 18.14 9.57
C PRO A 258 -12.62 17.50 8.87
N LYS A 259 -11.89 16.67 9.62
CA LYS A 259 -10.68 15.99 9.16
C LYS A 259 -10.93 15.23 7.85
N PRO A 260 -9.99 15.27 6.88
CA PRO A 260 -9.90 14.22 5.88
C PRO A 260 -9.86 12.86 6.59
N PRO A 261 -10.53 11.82 6.09
CA PRO A 261 -10.37 10.49 6.64
C PRO A 261 -8.87 10.14 6.63
N THR A 262 -8.34 9.80 7.80
CA THR A 262 -6.94 9.38 7.94
C THR A 262 -6.76 8.09 7.15
N ALA A 263 -5.76 8.05 6.27
CA ALA A 263 -5.44 6.82 5.55
C ALA A 263 -5.20 5.69 6.56
N PRO A 264 -5.76 4.47 6.35
CA PRO A 264 -5.60 3.37 7.27
C PRO A 264 -4.12 3.12 7.59
N LYS A 265 -3.80 2.80 8.84
CA LYS A 265 -2.44 2.42 9.24
C LYS A 265 -1.89 1.28 8.38
N PRO A 266 -0.58 1.26 8.09
CA PRO A 266 0.06 0.12 7.46
C PRO A 266 -0.17 -1.17 8.26
N PRO A 267 -0.45 -2.30 7.59
CA PRO A 267 -0.64 -3.59 8.25
C PRO A 267 0.65 -4.08 8.91
N SER A 268 0.59 -4.61 10.13
CA SER A 268 1.78 -5.14 10.84
C SER A 268 2.49 -6.26 10.07
N ARG A 269 3.76 -6.55 10.41
CA ARG A 269 4.47 -7.72 9.85
C ARG A 269 3.72 -9.04 10.07
N THR A 270 3.08 -9.19 11.23
CA THR A 270 2.24 -10.35 11.55
C THR A 270 1.01 -10.42 10.66
N THR A 271 0.36 -9.27 10.39
CA THR A 271 -0.73 -9.18 9.42
C THR A 271 -0.27 -9.60 8.03
N CYS A 272 0.89 -9.11 7.57
CA CYS A 272 1.41 -9.46 6.25
C CYS A 272 1.79 -10.93 6.09
N ARG A 273 2.29 -11.57 7.15
CA ARG A 273 2.53 -13.03 7.12
C ARG A 273 1.26 -13.86 6.98
N ARG A 274 0.11 -13.34 7.44
CA ARG A 274 -1.18 -14.05 7.39
C ARG A 274 -1.87 -13.95 6.03
N VAL A 275 -1.64 -12.88 5.28
CA VAL A 275 -2.21 -12.68 3.92
C VAL A 275 -1.23 -13.05 2.81
N ALA A 276 -0.02 -13.49 3.15
CA ALA A 276 0.96 -13.99 2.19
C ALA A 276 0.43 -15.27 1.52
N ALA A 277 0.74 -15.46 0.24
CA ALA A 277 0.45 -16.72 -0.42
C ALA A 277 1.19 -17.90 0.27
N ALA A 278 0.56 -19.07 0.30
CA ALA A 278 1.14 -20.29 0.86
C ALA A 278 2.49 -20.60 0.18
N ASN A 279 2.54 -20.48 -1.14
CA ASN A 279 3.75 -20.57 -1.94
C ASN A 279 4.26 -19.17 -2.30
N SER A 280 5.14 -18.62 -1.47
CA SER A 280 5.83 -17.36 -1.72
C SER A 280 7.34 -17.55 -1.75
N VAL A 281 8.02 -16.88 -2.68
CA VAL A 281 9.47 -16.97 -2.84
C VAL A 281 10.14 -15.60 -2.80
N PRO A 282 11.40 -15.50 -2.34
CA PRO A 282 12.13 -14.23 -2.35
C PRO A 282 12.19 -13.60 -3.75
N PRO A 283 12.20 -12.27 -3.85
CA PRO A 283 12.19 -11.60 -5.14
C PRO A 283 13.47 -11.86 -5.93
N ILE A 284 13.31 -11.95 -7.25
CA ILE A 284 14.39 -12.04 -8.22
C ILE A 284 14.98 -10.64 -8.38
N ARG A 285 16.30 -10.52 -8.32
CA ARG A 285 16.98 -9.22 -8.27
C ARG A 285 18.01 -9.10 -9.38
N SER A 286 17.87 -8.05 -10.18
CA SER A 286 18.85 -7.62 -11.18
C SER A 286 19.19 -6.13 -10.99
N PHE A 287 19.95 -5.85 -9.93
CA PHE A 287 20.39 -4.48 -9.63
C PHE A 287 21.58 -4.06 -10.50
N HIS A 288 21.66 -2.75 -10.79
CA HIS A 288 22.80 -2.11 -11.44
C HIS A 288 23.45 -1.13 -10.49
N ARG A 289 24.77 -1.03 -10.57
CA ARG A 289 25.54 -0.14 -9.69
C ARG A 289 25.68 1.29 -10.23
N LYS A 290 25.28 1.59 -11.48
CA LYS A 290 25.45 2.90 -12.12
C LYS A 290 24.17 3.37 -12.86
N ASP A 291 24.06 4.68 -13.06
CA ASP A 291 23.16 5.36 -14.01
C ASP A 291 21.63 5.45 -13.74
N SER A 292 21.07 6.39 -14.52
CA SER A 292 19.93 7.31 -14.32
C SER A 292 18.56 6.78 -14.74
N GLY A 293 18.28 5.52 -14.45
CA GLY A 293 17.02 4.84 -14.80
C GLY A 293 16.11 4.57 -13.61
N PRO A 294 14.82 4.28 -13.83
CA PRO A 294 13.93 3.86 -12.75
C PRO A 294 14.33 2.48 -12.20
N ARG A 295 13.97 2.23 -10.93
CA ARG A 295 13.90 0.88 -10.37
C ARG A 295 12.49 0.34 -10.58
N MET A 296 12.39 -0.79 -11.27
CA MET A 296 11.15 -1.48 -11.55
C MET A 296 10.92 -2.63 -10.56
N PHE A 297 9.69 -2.79 -10.11
CA PHE A 297 9.20 -3.90 -9.31
C PHE A 297 8.02 -4.53 -10.06
N ALA A 298 8.27 -5.58 -10.84
CA ALA A 298 7.20 -6.34 -11.49
C ALA A 298 6.70 -7.41 -10.52
N LEU A 299 5.47 -7.29 -10.05
CA LEU A 299 4.89 -8.23 -9.09
C LEU A 299 4.29 -9.43 -9.84
N GLN A 300 4.48 -10.64 -9.31
CA GLN A 300 3.68 -11.80 -9.66
C GLN A 300 2.62 -11.94 -8.57
N PHE A 301 1.45 -11.37 -8.84
CA PHE A 301 0.37 -11.28 -7.85
C PHE A 301 -0.44 -12.56 -7.87
N LYS A 302 -0.46 -13.28 -6.74
CA LYS A 302 -1.40 -14.38 -6.56
C LYS A 302 -2.76 -13.82 -6.16
N GLN A 303 -3.70 -13.83 -7.09
CA GLN A 303 -5.08 -13.49 -6.83
C GLN A 303 -5.74 -14.55 -5.94
N ASP A 304 -6.52 -14.09 -4.97
CA ASP A 304 -7.21 -14.98 -4.03
C ASP A 304 -8.41 -14.24 -3.43
N ILE A 305 -9.60 -14.83 -3.58
CA ILE A 305 -10.86 -14.22 -3.13
C ILE A 305 -10.92 -14.02 -1.62
N ALA A 306 -10.14 -14.79 -0.85
CA ALA A 306 -10.02 -14.59 0.60
C ALA A 306 -9.48 -13.19 0.95
N ASN A 307 -8.78 -12.55 0.02
CA ASN A 307 -8.20 -11.22 0.21
C ASN A 307 -9.12 -10.07 -0.23
N VAL A 308 -10.39 -10.30 -0.55
CA VAL A 308 -11.35 -9.24 -0.97
C VAL A 308 -12.68 -9.31 -0.24
N ALA A 309 -12.73 -9.89 0.97
CA ALA A 309 -13.96 -9.87 1.75
C ALA A 309 -14.43 -8.43 2.08
N THR A 310 -13.48 -7.52 2.34
CA THR A 310 -13.72 -6.09 2.54
C THR A 310 -12.70 -5.24 1.75
N TYR A 311 -12.98 -3.95 1.55
CA TYR A 311 -12.00 -3.02 0.97
C TYR A 311 -10.68 -3.00 1.75
N ARG A 312 -10.77 -3.20 3.06
CA ARG A 312 -9.60 -3.26 3.94
C ARG A 312 -8.77 -4.51 3.67
N ASP A 313 -9.38 -5.65 3.37
CA ASP A 313 -8.66 -6.89 3.09
C ASP A 313 -7.88 -6.78 1.79
N PHE A 314 -8.50 -6.24 0.74
CA PHE A 314 -7.84 -6.01 -0.55
C PHE A 314 -6.66 -5.05 -0.38
N ARG A 315 -6.91 -3.91 0.25
CA ARG A 315 -5.85 -2.95 0.58
C ARG A 315 -4.73 -3.59 1.39
N THR A 316 -5.08 -4.39 2.40
CA THR A 316 -4.10 -5.07 3.26
C THR A 316 -3.23 -6.02 2.45
N LYS A 317 -3.83 -6.80 1.52
CA LYS A 317 -3.09 -7.71 0.65
C LYS A 317 -2.09 -6.97 -0.24
N ILE A 318 -2.55 -5.94 -0.96
CA ILE A 318 -1.68 -5.15 -1.85
C ILE A 318 -0.60 -4.43 -1.06
N GLU A 319 -0.95 -3.79 0.05
CA GLU A 319 0.00 -3.08 0.90
C GLU A 319 1.04 -4.06 1.49
N CYS A 320 0.63 -5.26 1.89
CA CYS A 320 1.57 -6.28 2.37
C CYS A 320 2.54 -6.80 1.30
N MET A 321 2.12 -6.87 0.03
CA MET A 321 3.05 -7.15 -1.07
C MET A 321 4.06 -6.01 -1.25
N ILE A 322 3.62 -4.75 -1.18
CA ILE A 322 4.52 -3.59 -1.22
C ILE A 322 5.52 -3.66 -0.06
N ARG A 323 5.05 -3.89 1.18
CA ARG A 323 5.91 -3.99 2.36
C ARG A 323 6.89 -5.17 2.31
N THR A 324 6.53 -6.24 1.62
CA THR A 324 7.36 -7.46 1.52
C THR A 324 8.40 -7.36 0.39
N TYR A 325 7.97 -6.93 -0.80
CA TYR A 325 8.79 -7.00 -2.01
C TYR A 325 9.36 -5.64 -2.45
N VAL A 326 8.69 -4.53 -2.10
CA VAL A 326 9.02 -3.19 -2.61
C VAL A 326 9.73 -2.33 -1.55
N GLU A 327 9.07 -2.05 -0.42
CA GLU A 327 9.56 -1.17 0.66
C GLU A 327 11.02 -1.45 1.05
N PRO A 328 11.47 -2.71 1.28
CA PRO A 328 12.83 -3.01 1.70
C PRO A 328 13.89 -2.82 0.59
N LYS A 329 13.46 -2.49 -0.62
CA LYS A 329 14.24 -2.47 -1.86
C LYS A 329 14.06 -1.18 -2.66
N LEU A 330 13.38 -0.18 -2.09
CA LEU A 330 13.27 1.15 -2.68
C LEU A 330 14.67 1.72 -2.93
N ALA A 331 14.79 2.48 -4.01
CA ALA A 331 15.95 3.31 -4.29
C ALA A 331 15.68 4.75 -3.83
N ASP A 332 16.62 5.36 -3.14
CA ASP A 332 16.46 6.72 -2.60
C ASP A 332 16.82 7.82 -3.63
N ASP A 333 17.55 7.46 -4.69
CA ASP A 333 18.17 8.37 -5.65
C ASP A 333 17.49 8.41 -7.03
N ARG A 334 16.43 7.62 -7.23
CA ARG A 334 15.76 7.43 -8.52
C ARG A 334 14.28 7.05 -8.33
N PRO A 335 13.44 7.22 -9.36
CA PRO A 335 12.05 6.77 -9.30
C PRO A 335 11.94 5.26 -9.09
N ASN A 336 10.95 4.86 -8.29
CA ASN A 336 10.55 3.47 -8.08
C ASN A 336 9.19 3.26 -8.75
N VAL A 337 9.06 2.26 -9.61
CA VAL A 337 7.81 1.93 -10.31
C VAL A 337 7.41 0.51 -9.96
N VAL A 338 6.24 0.36 -9.35
CA VAL A 338 5.62 -0.92 -9.02
C VAL A 338 4.62 -1.26 -10.10
N ALA A 339 4.82 -2.39 -10.77
CA ALA A 339 3.95 -2.87 -11.82
C ALA A 339 3.17 -4.07 -11.30
N LEU A 340 1.84 -3.91 -11.27
CA LEU A 340 0.90 -5.00 -11.09
C LEU A 340 0.32 -5.41 -12.45
N ASN A 341 -0.41 -6.51 -12.42
CA ASN A 341 -1.03 -7.16 -13.56
C ASN A 341 -2.30 -6.45 -14.03
N GLU A 342 -2.77 -6.86 -15.21
CA GLU A 342 -4.08 -6.50 -15.75
C GLU A 342 -5.20 -6.95 -14.81
N ASP A 343 -6.30 -6.22 -14.75
CA ASP A 343 -7.52 -6.58 -14.03
C ASP A 343 -7.36 -6.89 -12.53
N VAL A 344 -6.26 -6.44 -11.93
CA VAL A 344 -6.02 -6.53 -10.49
C VAL A 344 -7.14 -5.85 -9.66
N GLY A 345 -7.85 -4.88 -10.24
CA GLY A 345 -9.01 -4.24 -9.63
C GLY A 345 -10.31 -5.06 -9.69
N VAL A 346 -10.46 -5.99 -10.64
CA VAL A 346 -11.76 -6.63 -10.96
C VAL A 346 -12.32 -7.42 -9.77
N MET A 347 -11.45 -8.13 -9.04
CA MET A 347 -11.85 -8.89 -7.84
C MET A 347 -12.49 -8.04 -6.74
N THR A 348 -12.31 -6.70 -6.77
CA THR A 348 -12.96 -5.83 -5.79
C THR A 348 -14.48 -5.75 -5.97
N LEU A 349 -15.04 -6.13 -7.12
CA LEU A 349 -16.49 -6.38 -7.28
C LEU A 349 -16.99 -7.42 -6.27
N ALA A 350 -16.13 -8.35 -5.88
CA ALA A 350 -16.44 -9.37 -4.91
C ALA A 350 -16.34 -8.89 -3.45
N THR A 351 -16.37 -7.58 -3.19
CA THR A 351 -16.26 -7.00 -1.84
C THR A 351 -17.61 -6.86 -1.15
N GLY A 352 -17.64 -7.05 0.17
CA GLY A 352 -18.77 -6.64 0.99
C GLY A 352 -19.95 -7.62 1.00
N SER A 353 -21.07 -7.20 1.58
CA SER A 353 -22.27 -8.00 1.77
C SER A 353 -22.95 -8.37 0.45
N ARG A 354 -22.90 -7.47 -0.54
CA ARG A 354 -23.46 -7.68 -1.88
C ARG A 354 -22.85 -8.93 -2.51
N ALA A 355 -21.54 -8.99 -2.68
CA ALA A 355 -20.92 -10.12 -3.36
C ALA A 355 -20.60 -11.33 -2.48
N ALA A 356 -21.34 -11.56 -1.38
CA ALA A 356 -21.11 -12.71 -0.51
C ALA A 356 -21.34 -14.04 -1.25
N GLY A 357 -22.41 -14.14 -2.04
CA GLY A 357 -22.69 -15.33 -2.86
C GLY A 357 -21.62 -15.58 -3.92
N THR A 358 -21.15 -14.53 -4.59
CA THR A 358 -20.02 -14.60 -5.53
C THR A 358 -18.75 -15.15 -4.87
N ARG A 359 -18.45 -14.73 -3.63
CA ARG A 359 -17.30 -15.28 -2.89
C ARG A 359 -17.48 -16.74 -2.51
N GLU A 360 -18.70 -17.19 -2.25
CA GLU A 360 -18.99 -18.61 -2.02
C GLU A 360 -18.75 -19.44 -3.29
N ILE A 361 -19.21 -18.94 -4.46
CA ILE A 361 -18.94 -19.56 -5.76
C ILE A 361 -17.43 -19.70 -6.01
N PHE A 362 -16.65 -18.65 -5.72
CA PHE A 362 -15.20 -18.67 -5.91
C PHE A 362 -14.46 -19.52 -4.87
N GLY A 363 -15.04 -19.69 -3.68
CA GLY A 363 -14.45 -20.44 -2.58
C GLY A 363 -14.57 -21.96 -2.73
N ASP A 364 -15.50 -22.44 -3.57
CA ASP A 364 -15.73 -23.87 -3.80
C ASP A 364 -15.94 -24.16 -5.30
N PRO A 365 -14.88 -24.03 -6.13
CA PRO A 365 -15.00 -24.21 -7.57
C PRO A 365 -15.38 -25.64 -8.00
N ALA A 366 -15.25 -26.64 -7.12
CA ALA A 366 -15.64 -28.01 -7.40
C ALA A 366 -17.16 -28.24 -7.33
N ASN A 367 -17.90 -27.40 -6.60
CA ASN A 367 -19.31 -27.62 -6.27
C ASN A 367 -20.19 -26.41 -6.60
N ILE A 368 -19.93 -25.75 -7.74
CA ILE A 368 -20.72 -24.60 -8.18
C ILE A 368 -22.11 -25.09 -8.65
N PRO A 369 -23.21 -24.69 -7.99
CA PRO A 369 -24.55 -25.15 -8.35
C PRO A 369 -24.91 -24.81 -9.79
N GLY A 370 -25.39 -25.80 -10.55
CA GLY A 370 -25.79 -25.63 -11.95
C GLY A 370 -24.64 -25.74 -12.96
N CYS A 371 -23.41 -25.98 -12.50
CA CYS A 371 -22.24 -26.26 -13.35
C CYS A 371 -21.89 -27.75 -13.42
N GLU A 372 -22.72 -28.65 -12.86
CA GLU A 372 -22.45 -30.08 -12.88
C GLU A 372 -22.45 -30.64 -14.31
N GLY A 373 -21.28 -31.06 -14.80
CA GLY A 373 -21.11 -31.58 -16.16
C GLY A 373 -21.14 -30.52 -17.25
N VAL A 374 -21.11 -29.22 -16.89
CA VAL A 374 -20.97 -28.10 -17.82
C VAL A 374 -19.48 -27.79 -18.01
N PRO A 375 -18.97 -27.66 -19.25
CA PRO A 375 -17.58 -27.28 -19.48
C PRO A 375 -17.24 -25.91 -18.88
N SER A 376 -16.02 -25.77 -18.32
CA SER A 376 -15.48 -24.45 -17.93
C SER A 376 -15.33 -23.56 -19.18
N PRO A 377 -15.59 -22.24 -19.06
CA PRO A 377 -15.88 -21.51 -17.83
C PRO A 377 -17.39 -21.37 -17.55
N CYS A 378 -17.91 -22.12 -16.58
CA CYS A 378 -19.28 -22.04 -16.07
C CYS A 378 -19.35 -21.26 -14.75
N GLY A 379 -18.38 -21.47 -13.87
CA GLY A 379 -18.31 -20.85 -12.55
C GLY A 379 -18.20 -19.33 -12.60
N ILE A 380 -17.33 -18.81 -13.47
CA ILE A 380 -17.21 -17.36 -13.67
C ILE A 380 -18.52 -16.76 -14.20
N VAL A 381 -19.26 -17.49 -15.05
CA VAL A 381 -20.55 -17.04 -15.58
C VAL A 381 -21.59 -16.98 -14.45
N GLN A 382 -21.67 -18.02 -13.61
CA GLN A 382 -22.54 -18.03 -12.43
C GLN A 382 -22.19 -16.90 -11.46
N ALA A 383 -20.91 -16.62 -11.26
CA ALA A 383 -20.46 -15.52 -10.42
C ALA A 383 -20.85 -14.15 -10.96
N LEU A 384 -20.73 -13.92 -12.27
CA LEU A 384 -21.19 -12.69 -12.91
C LEU A 384 -22.70 -12.53 -12.79
N LEU A 385 -23.47 -13.62 -12.96
CA LEU A 385 -24.93 -13.60 -12.76
C LEU A 385 -25.32 -13.34 -11.29
N SER A 386 -24.56 -13.85 -10.33
CA SER A 386 -24.75 -13.50 -8.90
C SER A 386 -24.51 -12.01 -8.68
N LEU A 387 -23.41 -11.46 -9.23
CA LEU A 387 -23.08 -10.04 -9.11
C LEU A 387 -24.15 -9.14 -9.74
N ASP A 388 -24.72 -9.50 -10.90
CA ASP A 388 -25.84 -8.78 -11.53
C ASP A 388 -27.02 -8.62 -10.54
N GLY A 389 -27.40 -9.71 -9.86
CA GLY A 389 -28.40 -9.65 -8.79
C GLY A 389 -27.99 -8.77 -7.61
N ASP A 390 -26.73 -8.86 -7.18
CA ASP A 390 -26.20 -8.12 -6.02
C ASP A 390 -26.09 -6.61 -6.28
N TYR A 391 -25.95 -6.20 -7.53
CA TYR A 391 -25.82 -4.81 -7.98
C TYR A 391 -27.10 -4.24 -8.64
N ALA A 392 -28.19 -5.01 -8.68
CA ALA A 392 -29.43 -4.70 -9.40
C ALA A 392 -30.00 -3.29 -9.13
N SER A 393 -29.87 -2.76 -7.90
CA SER A 393 -30.35 -1.39 -7.59
C SER A 393 -29.55 -0.30 -8.32
N GLN A 394 -28.23 -0.44 -8.36
CA GLN A 394 -27.34 0.49 -9.07
C GLN A 394 -27.50 0.31 -10.57
N GLU A 395 -27.67 -0.93 -11.04
CA GLU A 395 -27.94 -1.25 -12.43
C GLU A 395 -29.23 -0.59 -12.93
N ALA A 396 -30.32 -0.67 -12.17
CA ALA A 396 -31.58 -0.01 -12.51
C ALA A 396 -31.44 1.53 -12.56
N ALA A 397 -30.68 2.11 -11.63
CA ALA A 397 -30.40 3.54 -11.61
C ALA A 397 -29.58 3.97 -12.83
N TYR A 398 -28.55 3.21 -13.22
CA TYR A 398 -27.76 3.50 -14.42
C TYR A 398 -28.52 3.23 -15.72
N SER A 399 -29.33 2.18 -15.79
CA SER A 399 -30.20 1.90 -16.92
C SER A 399 -31.18 3.06 -17.19
N SER A 400 -31.71 3.65 -16.11
CA SER A 400 -32.56 4.84 -16.21
C SER A 400 -31.79 6.09 -16.69
N ARG A 401 -30.49 6.17 -16.40
CA ARG A 401 -29.64 7.32 -16.72
C ARG A 401 -29.06 7.27 -18.14
N PHE A 402 -28.62 6.10 -18.59
CA PHE A 402 -27.88 5.93 -19.84
C PHE A 402 -28.60 5.06 -20.89
N GLY A 403 -29.73 4.44 -20.52
CA GLY A 403 -30.34 3.36 -21.29
C GLY A 403 -29.83 1.99 -20.82
N GLY A 404 -30.59 0.92 -21.07
CA GLY A 404 -30.16 -0.44 -20.75
C GLY A 404 -28.91 -0.87 -21.53
N SER A 405 -28.08 -1.72 -20.92
CA SER A 405 -26.88 -2.31 -21.53
C SER A 405 -26.97 -3.84 -21.56
N THR A 406 -25.95 -4.49 -22.09
CA THR A 406 -25.77 -5.94 -21.95
C THR A 406 -25.50 -6.30 -20.47
N PRO A 407 -25.98 -7.45 -19.96
CA PRO A 407 -25.87 -7.81 -18.54
C PRO A 407 -24.45 -7.69 -17.96
N PHE A 408 -23.45 -8.25 -18.65
CA PHE A 408 -22.08 -8.28 -18.12
C PHE A 408 -21.42 -6.90 -17.99
N ALA A 409 -21.53 -6.04 -19.01
CA ALA A 409 -21.04 -4.67 -18.95
C ALA A 409 -21.74 -3.84 -17.85
N GLN A 410 -23.02 -4.16 -17.56
CA GLN A 410 -23.83 -3.44 -16.58
C GLN A 410 -23.30 -3.64 -15.15
N THR A 411 -22.83 -4.84 -14.83
CA THR A 411 -22.23 -5.14 -13.52
C THR A 411 -20.99 -4.29 -13.26
N PHE A 412 -20.10 -4.13 -14.26
CA PHE A 412 -18.92 -3.26 -14.14
C PHE A 412 -19.32 -1.78 -13.97
N LEU A 413 -20.36 -1.33 -14.67
CA LEU A 413 -20.90 0.02 -14.52
C LEU A 413 -21.47 0.25 -13.11
N ALA A 414 -22.25 -0.71 -12.61
CA ALA A 414 -22.86 -0.65 -11.29
C ALA A 414 -21.82 -0.73 -10.16
N GLY A 415 -20.69 -1.39 -10.43
CA GLY A 415 -19.51 -1.46 -9.56
C GLY A 415 -18.73 -0.16 -9.41
N THR A 416 -19.10 0.94 -10.06
CA THR A 416 -18.30 2.19 -10.08
C THR A 416 -17.90 2.69 -8.68
N ASP A 417 -18.83 2.73 -7.71
CA ASP A 417 -18.49 3.17 -6.34
C ASP A 417 -17.53 2.18 -5.65
N THR A 418 -17.70 0.89 -5.92
CA THR A 418 -16.85 -0.19 -5.41
C THR A 418 -15.43 -0.09 -5.95
N PHE A 419 -15.26 0.13 -7.24
CA PHE A 419 -13.95 0.36 -7.85
C PHE A 419 -13.29 1.63 -7.35
N GLY A 420 -14.05 2.73 -7.24
CA GLY A 420 -13.55 3.99 -6.71
C GLY A 420 -12.96 3.85 -5.30
N ARG A 421 -13.64 3.10 -4.41
CA ARG A 421 -13.22 2.89 -3.02
C ARG A 421 -12.17 1.80 -2.85
N GLY A 422 -12.41 0.64 -3.44
CA GLY A 422 -11.61 -0.56 -3.22
C GLY A 422 -10.30 -0.54 -3.97
N TRP A 423 -10.35 -0.10 -5.24
CA TRP A 423 -9.24 -0.17 -6.17
C TRP A 423 -8.55 1.19 -6.33
N MET A 424 -9.26 2.18 -6.88
CA MET A 424 -8.68 3.47 -7.27
C MET A 424 -8.08 4.22 -6.07
N GLN A 425 -8.81 4.27 -4.95
CA GLN A 425 -8.32 4.88 -3.71
C GLN A 425 -7.14 4.13 -3.10
N THR A 426 -7.17 2.80 -3.10
CA THR A 426 -6.07 1.97 -2.58
C THR A 426 -4.77 2.30 -3.31
N PHE A 427 -4.80 2.33 -4.64
CA PHE A 427 -3.59 2.54 -5.43
C PHE A 427 -3.10 3.98 -5.35
N SER A 428 -4.02 4.95 -5.38
CA SER A 428 -3.70 6.36 -5.14
C SER A 428 -2.98 6.56 -3.79
N ASP A 429 -3.54 6.01 -2.72
CA ASP A 429 -3.00 6.17 -1.36
C ASP A 429 -1.65 5.47 -1.20
N LEU A 430 -1.49 4.26 -1.74
CA LEU A 430 -0.26 3.49 -1.61
C LEU A 430 0.89 4.13 -2.41
N ALA A 431 0.61 4.68 -3.59
CA ALA A 431 1.59 5.44 -4.36
C ALA A 431 2.13 6.63 -3.56
N LYS A 432 1.24 7.40 -2.93
CA LYS A 432 1.61 8.53 -2.04
C LYS A 432 2.35 8.07 -0.78
N ARG A 433 1.84 7.05 -0.09
CA ARG A 433 2.40 6.53 1.18
C ARG A 433 3.84 6.06 1.00
N TYR A 434 4.10 5.25 -0.03
CA TYR A 434 5.42 4.66 -0.26
C TYR A 434 6.29 5.48 -1.21
N SER A 435 5.79 6.64 -1.68
CA SER A 435 6.51 7.52 -2.62
C SER A 435 6.98 6.77 -3.88
N VAL A 436 6.11 5.95 -4.45
CA VAL A 436 6.34 5.14 -5.65
C VAL A 436 5.36 5.52 -6.76
N TYR A 437 5.69 5.13 -7.98
CA TYR A 437 4.70 5.02 -9.05
C TYR A 437 4.08 3.63 -9.00
N ILE A 438 2.78 3.50 -9.24
CA ILE A 438 2.09 2.20 -9.29
C ILE A 438 1.33 2.09 -10.61
N VAL A 439 1.50 0.98 -11.32
CA VAL A 439 0.73 0.59 -12.51
C VAL A 439 -0.23 -0.53 -12.16
N GLY A 440 -1.46 -0.45 -12.66
CA GLY A 440 -2.39 -1.58 -12.73
C GLY A 440 -3.65 -1.18 -13.51
N SER A 441 -4.42 -2.17 -13.96
CA SER A 441 -5.64 -1.95 -14.75
C SER A 441 -6.90 -2.48 -14.09
N ASN A 442 -8.04 -2.04 -14.62
CA ASN A 442 -9.37 -2.50 -14.24
C ASN A 442 -10.39 -2.24 -15.36
N ASN A 443 -11.44 -3.07 -15.42
CA ASN A 443 -12.62 -2.86 -16.26
C ASN A 443 -13.61 -1.93 -15.57
N GLN A 444 -13.67 -0.66 -15.98
CA GLN A 444 -14.50 0.33 -15.29
C GLN A 444 -14.95 1.50 -16.18
N ALA A 445 -15.98 2.20 -15.71
CA ALA A 445 -16.43 3.45 -16.30
C ALA A 445 -15.58 4.64 -15.80
N GLU A 446 -15.57 5.71 -16.60
CA GLU A 446 -15.19 7.03 -16.10
C GLU A 446 -16.17 7.49 -15.00
N PHE A 447 -15.66 8.17 -13.98
CA PHE A 447 -16.47 8.56 -12.82
C PHE A 447 -16.10 9.93 -12.25
N ARG A 448 -17.05 10.49 -11.51
CA ARG A 448 -16.85 11.64 -10.62
C ARG A 448 -17.26 11.29 -9.19
N GLU A 449 -16.77 12.05 -8.23
CA GLU A 449 -17.28 11.98 -6.86
C GLU A 449 -18.52 12.88 -6.75
N SER A 450 -19.59 12.35 -6.16
CA SER A 450 -20.83 13.06 -5.89
C SER A 450 -21.11 13.15 -4.41
N ILE A 451 -21.56 14.32 -3.96
CA ILE A 451 -22.12 14.56 -2.62
C ILE A 451 -23.63 14.81 -2.67
N ASP A 452 -24.26 14.67 -3.85
CA ASP A 452 -25.71 14.82 -3.99
C ASP A 452 -26.40 13.68 -3.21
N PRO A 453 -27.28 13.99 -2.24
CA PRO A 453 -27.92 12.96 -1.41
C PRO A 453 -28.70 11.90 -2.21
N THR A 454 -29.23 12.27 -3.37
CA THR A 454 -29.97 11.37 -4.27
C THR A 454 -29.02 10.40 -4.97
N GLU A 455 -27.90 10.91 -5.49
CA GLU A 455 -26.88 10.05 -6.11
C GLU A 455 -26.17 9.18 -5.07
N VAL A 456 -25.91 9.71 -3.87
CA VAL A 456 -25.36 8.92 -2.75
C VAL A 456 -26.33 7.81 -2.36
N ALA A 457 -27.63 8.09 -2.24
CA ALA A 457 -28.62 7.06 -1.92
C ALA A 457 -28.75 5.98 -3.02
N ALA A 458 -28.55 6.35 -4.29
CA ALA A 458 -28.69 5.43 -5.42
C ALA A 458 -27.43 4.59 -5.68
N PHE A 459 -26.24 5.18 -5.53
CA PHE A 459 -24.99 4.59 -6.03
C PHE A 459 -23.98 4.24 -4.95
N ALA A 460 -24.09 4.79 -3.73
CA ALA A 460 -23.15 4.45 -2.68
C ALA A 460 -23.24 2.95 -2.34
N ASP A 461 -22.09 2.38 -2.00
CA ASP A 461 -22.02 1.05 -1.45
C ASP A 461 -22.79 0.96 -0.12
N PRO A 462 -23.81 0.09 0.01
CA PRO A 462 -24.61 -0.07 1.23
C PRO A 462 -23.78 -0.48 2.46
N ASP A 463 -22.61 -1.09 2.28
CA ASP A 463 -21.73 -1.43 3.40
C ASP A 463 -21.01 -0.20 3.99
N VAL A 464 -20.99 0.92 3.26
CA VAL A 464 -20.43 2.19 3.72
C VAL A 464 -21.49 2.91 4.55
N LYS A 465 -21.59 2.53 5.83
CA LYS A 465 -22.55 3.13 6.77
C LYS A 465 -22.42 4.66 6.83
N GLY A 466 -23.49 5.36 6.45
CA GLY A 466 -23.53 6.82 6.46
C GLY A 466 -22.62 7.46 5.42
N ALA A 467 -22.48 6.85 4.24
CA ALA A 467 -21.75 7.39 3.10
C ALA A 467 -22.11 8.88 2.88
N ARG A 468 -21.07 9.73 2.79
CA ARG A 468 -21.20 11.18 2.55
C ARG A 468 -20.99 11.55 1.09
N SER A 469 -20.40 10.66 0.33
CA SER A 469 -20.18 10.78 -1.11
C SER A 469 -20.25 9.39 -1.75
N ALA A 470 -20.45 9.36 -3.07
CA ALA A 470 -20.35 8.17 -3.91
C ALA A 470 -19.56 8.48 -5.17
N PHE A 471 -18.80 7.53 -5.70
CA PHE A 471 -18.26 7.62 -7.05
C PHE A 471 -19.34 7.17 -8.04
N VAL A 472 -19.65 8.06 -8.98
CA VAL A 472 -20.77 7.92 -9.91
C VAL A 472 -20.24 7.98 -11.33
N ALA A 473 -20.64 7.01 -12.16
CA ALA A 473 -20.22 6.93 -13.54
C ALA A 473 -20.69 8.17 -14.32
N THR A 474 -19.83 8.68 -15.18
CA THR A 474 -20.10 9.81 -16.07
C THR A 474 -20.46 9.37 -17.49
N SER A 475 -20.16 8.12 -17.84
CA SER A 475 -20.41 7.48 -19.14
C SER A 475 -20.87 6.03 -18.92
N PRO A 476 -21.67 5.44 -19.84
CA PRO A 476 -21.96 4.00 -19.83
C PRO A 476 -20.81 3.14 -20.38
N GLU A 477 -19.80 3.76 -21.00
CA GLU A 477 -18.67 3.05 -21.58
C GLU A 477 -17.79 2.42 -20.49
N ILE A 478 -17.50 1.13 -20.64
CA ILE A 478 -16.61 0.37 -19.75
C ILE A 478 -15.34 0.06 -20.52
N HIS A 479 -14.23 0.64 -20.08
CA HIS A 479 -12.93 0.40 -20.69
C HIS A 479 -12.11 -0.51 -19.77
N ASN A 480 -11.33 -1.44 -20.33
CA ASN A 480 -10.16 -1.97 -19.63
C ASN A 480 -9.10 -0.86 -19.68
N GLU A 481 -8.91 -0.17 -18.55
CA GLU A 481 -8.02 0.98 -18.47
C GLU A 481 -6.90 0.73 -17.47
N ALA A 482 -5.66 0.86 -17.96
CA ALA A 482 -4.46 0.84 -17.13
C ALA A 482 -4.14 2.25 -16.64
N PHE A 483 -3.84 2.39 -15.35
CA PHE A 483 -3.52 3.67 -14.72
C PHE A 483 -2.10 3.66 -14.14
N LEU A 484 -1.44 4.80 -14.20
CA LEU A 484 -0.19 5.08 -13.49
C LEU A 484 -0.45 6.13 -12.41
N TRP A 485 -0.45 5.70 -11.15
CA TRP A 485 -0.47 6.61 -10.01
C TRP A 485 0.95 7.08 -9.68
N GLY A 486 1.12 8.37 -9.47
CA GLY A 486 2.35 8.99 -9.00
C GLY A 486 2.38 9.21 -7.48
N PRO A 487 3.55 9.55 -6.93
CA PRO A 487 3.73 9.73 -5.48
C PRO A 487 3.14 11.03 -4.92
N LYS A 488 2.60 11.90 -5.79
CA LYS A 488 2.07 13.23 -5.44
C LYS A 488 0.88 13.55 -6.32
N ASP A 489 -0.06 14.31 -5.78
CA ASP A 489 -1.14 14.89 -6.56
C ASP A 489 -0.58 15.81 -7.66
N VAL A 490 -1.06 15.63 -8.88
CA VAL A 490 -0.72 16.45 -10.06
C VAL A 490 -1.83 17.41 -10.45
N THR A 491 -3.04 17.20 -9.91
CA THR A 491 -4.17 18.12 -10.01
C THR A 491 -4.82 18.33 -8.64
N LYS A 492 -5.44 19.51 -8.46
CA LYS A 492 -6.22 19.84 -7.26
C LYS A 492 -7.70 19.47 -7.42
N ASP A 493 -8.14 19.31 -8.67
CA ASP A 493 -9.54 19.12 -9.04
C ASP A 493 -9.85 17.63 -9.24
N GLY A 494 -11.14 17.30 -9.25
CA GLY A 494 -11.62 15.94 -9.46
C GLY A 494 -11.57 15.04 -8.22
N PRO A 495 -12.02 13.77 -8.38
CA PRO A 495 -12.05 12.77 -7.33
C PRO A 495 -10.66 12.55 -6.72
N ALA A 496 -10.58 12.45 -5.40
CA ALA A 496 -9.33 12.19 -4.68
C ALA A 496 -8.45 11.07 -5.28
N PRO A 497 -8.98 9.89 -5.68
CA PRO A 497 -8.15 8.81 -6.21
C PRO A 497 -7.58 9.07 -7.61
N LEU A 498 -8.10 10.07 -8.34
CA LEU A 498 -7.61 10.46 -9.67
C LEU A 498 -6.57 11.58 -9.62
N ARG A 499 -6.43 12.28 -8.49
CA ARG A 499 -5.58 13.48 -8.39
C ARG A 499 -4.09 13.24 -8.62
N ASN A 500 -3.63 12.02 -8.36
CA ASN A 500 -2.25 11.60 -8.59
C ASN A 500 -2.12 10.60 -9.75
N VAL A 501 -3.14 10.40 -10.58
CA VAL A 501 -2.97 9.68 -11.85
C VAL A 501 -2.18 10.58 -12.80
N VAL A 502 -1.07 10.07 -13.33
CA VAL A 502 -0.15 10.83 -14.20
C VAL A 502 -0.15 10.33 -15.65
N TYR A 503 -0.71 9.15 -15.88
CA TYR A 503 -0.86 8.52 -17.19
C TYR A 503 -1.95 7.45 -17.11
N SER A 504 -2.70 7.26 -18.19
CA SER A 504 -3.60 6.11 -18.35
C SER A 504 -3.65 5.67 -19.81
N ASN A 505 -4.10 4.44 -20.04
CA ASN A 505 -4.21 3.81 -21.35
C ASN A 505 -5.46 2.93 -21.39
N LYS A 506 -6.38 3.21 -22.31
CA LYS A 506 -7.57 2.39 -22.60
C LYS A 506 -7.18 1.32 -23.61
N LYS A 507 -7.40 0.05 -23.25
CA LYS A 507 -6.94 -1.11 -24.01
C LYS A 507 -7.52 -1.13 -25.42
N VAL A 508 -6.63 -1.34 -26.38
CA VAL A 508 -6.96 -1.59 -27.79
C VAL A 508 -5.78 -2.35 -28.41
N PRO A 509 -6.01 -3.44 -29.18
CA PRO A 509 -7.29 -4.12 -29.37
C PRO A 509 -7.75 -4.92 -28.14
N LEU A 510 -9.05 -5.24 -28.09
CA LEU A 510 -9.64 -6.11 -27.06
C LEU A 510 -9.46 -7.59 -27.44
N THR A 511 -9.41 -8.45 -26.43
CA THR A 511 -9.44 -9.91 -26.55
C THR A 511 -10.86 -10.42 -26.83
N ASP A 512 -10.99 -11.68 -27.27
CA ASP A 512 -12.29 -12.32 -27.49
C ASP A 512 -13.17 -12.34 -26.23
N ILE A 513 -12.57 -12.56 -25.06
CA ILE A 513 -13.30 -12.55 -23.77
C ILE A 513 -13.85 -11.16 -23.48
N GLU A 514 -13.07 -10.11 -23.70
CA GLU A 514 -13.51 -8.73 -23.46
C GLU A 514 -14.60 -8.29 -24.44
N ASN A 515 -14.52 -8.73 -25.69
CA ASN A 515 -15.59 -8.55 -26.66
C ASN A 515 -16.87 -9.28 -26.20
N ALA A 516 -16.76 -10.49 -25.66
CA ALA A 516 -17.89 -11.24 -25.11
C ALA A 516 -18.50 -10.57 -23.87
N LEU A 517 -17.68 -9.91 -23.05
CA LEU A 517 -18.12 -9.07 -21.92
C LEU A 517 -18.68 -7.71 -22.36
N SER A 518 -18.63 -7.40 -23.66
CA SER A 518 -19.08 -6.13 -24.25
C SER A 518 -18.34 -4.90 -23.68
N LEU A 519 -17.03 -5.04 -23.45
CA LEU A 519 -16.19 -3.89 -23.10
C LEU A 519 -16.07 -2.94 -24.29
N THR A 520 -15.88 -1.65 -23.99
CA THR A 520 -15.64 -0.60 -24.98
C THR A 520 -14.14 -0.60 -25.33
N PRO A 521 -13.77 -0.73 -26.63
CA PRO A 521 -12.38 -0.63 -27.03
C PRO A 521 -11.87 0.80 -26.88
N GLY A 522 -10.58 0.94 -26.56
CA GLY A 522 -9.87 2.21 -26.66
C GLY A 522 -9.86 2.76 -28.09
N PRO A 523 -9.55 4.05 -28.27
CA PRO A 523 -9.53 4.67 -29.59
C PRO A 523 -8.48 4.02 -30.50
N SER A 524 -8.92 3.56 -31.68
CA SER A 524 -8.09 2.84 -32.64
C SER A 524 -7.51 3.69 -33.77
N SER A 525 -7.99 4.92 -33.95
CA SER A 525 -7.51 5.84 -34.98
C SER A 525 -7.65 7.31 -34.58
N GLY A 526 -6.95 8.19 -35.30
CA GLY A 526 -7.03 9.64 -35.11
C GLY A 526 -6.28 10.18 -33.88
N PRO A 527 -6.51 11.45 -33.52
CA PRO A 527 -5.77 12.11 -32.43
C PRO A 527 -5.91 11.43 -31.07
N ASP A 528 -7.09 10.90 -30.76
CA ASP A 528 -7.36 10.26 -29.47
C ASP A 528 -6.59 8.94 -29.32
N ALA A 529 -6.42 8.18 -30.42
CA ALA A 529 -5.57 6.99 -30.44
C ALA A 529 -4.10 7.33 -30.19
N ILE A 530 -3.61 8.42 -30.81
CA ILE A 530 -2.24 8.90 -30.60
C ILE A 530 -2.04 9.37 -29.16
N GLU A 531 -3.03 10.04 -28.56
CA GLU A 531 -2.98 10.46 -27.15
C GLU A 531 -2.96 9.25 -26.22
N ASN A 532 -3.83 8.27 -26.45
CA ASN A 532 -3.95 7.04 -25.65
C ASN A 532 -2.64 6.24 -25.61
N LEU A 533 -1.88 6.22 -26.72
CA LEU A 533 -0.60 5.51 -26.84
C LEU A 533 0.63 6.38 -26.51
N ARG A 534 0.45 7.68 -26.22
CA ARG A 534 1.57 8.61 -26.03
C ARG A 534 2.46 8.14 -24.87
N PRO A 535 3.78 7.96 -25.08
CA PRO A 535 4.67 7.52 -24.02
C PRO A 535 4.77 8.53 -22.87
N TYR A 536 4.63 8.05 -21.64
CA TYR A 536 4.86 8.83 -20.43
C TYR A 536 6.35 8.85 -20.07
N ARG A 537 6.89 10.05 -19.85
CA ARG A 537 8.29 10.20 -19.43
C ARG A 537 8.41 10.09 -17.91
N ILE A 538 9.04 9.02 -17.42
CA ILE A 538 9.25 8.85 -15.97
C ILE A 538 10.21 9.95 -15.46
N PRO A 539 9.78 10.78 -14.49
CA PRO A 539 10.55 11.96 -14.06
C PRO A 539 11.98 11.67 -13.64
N GLY A 540 12.92 12.52 -14.03
CA GLY A 540 14.35 12.36 -13.70
C GLY A 540 15.08 11.26 -14.48
N THR A 541 14.41 10.62 -15.46
CA THR A 541 15.01 9.55 -16.27
C THR A 541 14.85 9.80 -17.78
N LYS A 542 15.46 8.93 -18.59
CA LYS A 542 15.23 8.86 -20.04
C LYS A 542 14.20 7.79 -20.44
N ALA A 543 13.56 7.16 -19.47
CA ALA A 543 12.50 6.17 -19.73
C ALA A 543 11.27 6.90 -20.27
N LYS A 544 10.78 6.43 -21.42
CA LYS A 544 9.53 6.80 -22.08
C LYS A 544 8.69 5.53 -22.14
N MET A 545 7.77 5.44 -21.19
CA MET A 545 6.98 4.27 -20.89
C MET A 545 5.65 4.31 -21.63
N SER A 546 5.30 3.24 -22.32
CA SER A 546 3.93 2.99 -22.81
C SER A 546 3.41 1.70 -22.21
N ILE A 547 2.09 1.55 -22.16
CA ILE A 547 1.41 0.33 -21.71
C ILE A 547 0.86 -0.39 -22.95
N ALA A 548 0.98 -1.71 -22.97
CA ALA A 548 0.44 -2.60 -23.97
C ALA A 548 -0.16 -3.81 -23.24
N THR A 549 -1.45 -3.73 -22.94
CA THR A 549 -2.16 -4.74 -22.17
C THR A 549 -2.62 -5.87 -23.09
N SER A 550 -2.30 -7.12 -22.74
CA SER A 550 -2.64 -8.35 -23.46
C SER A 550 -1.91 -8.63 -24.78
N LEU A 551 -1.85 -9.92 -25.14
CA LEU A 551 -1.20 -10.46 -26.34
C LEU A 551 -1.60 -9.77 -27.67
N PRO A 552 -2.87 -9.41 -27.92
CA PRO A 552 -3.27 -8.81 -29.19
C PRO A 552 -2.53 -7.51 -29.53
N ALA A 553 -2.11 -6.72 -28.52
CA ALA A 553 -1.31 -5.52 -28.75
C ALA A 553 0.10 -5.82 -29.30
N PHE A 554 0.58 -7.06 -29.22
CA PHE A 554 1.91 -7.47 -29.69
C PHE A 554 1.91 -8.08 -31.10
N ALA A 555 0.81 -7.89 -31.85
CA ALA A 555 0.78 -8.10 -33.28
C ALA A 555 1.53 -6.95 -34.02
N TYR A 556 2.33 -7.30 -35.04
CA TYR A 556 3.13 -6.32 -35.82
C TYR A 556 2.61 -6.12 -37.26
N ASP A 557 1.68 -6.97 -37.72
CA ASP A 557 0.97 -6.88 -39.01
C ASP A 557 -0.28 -7.78 -38.95
N GLY A 558 -1.12 -7.59 -37.92
CA GLY A 558 -2.20 -8.52 -37.59
C GLY A 558 -1.74 -9.84 -36.94
N ASP A 559 -2.68 -10.77 -36.73
CA ASP A 559 -2.42 -12.03 -36.03
C ASP A 559 -1.35 -12.87 -36.75
N LEU A 560 -0.38 -13.37 -35.97
CA LEU A 560 0.70 -14.26 -36.41
C LEU A 560 1.68 -13.68 -37.43
N SER A 561 1.93 -12.36 -37.41
CA SER A 561 2.97 -11.75 -38.25
C SER A 561 4.35 -12.42 -38.01
N PRO A 562 5.06 -12.84 -39.07
CA PRO A 562 6.36 -13.48 -38.93
C PRO A 562 7.37 -12.57 -38.23
N PHE A 563 8.26 -13.17 -37.44
CA PHE A 563 9.27 -12.43 -36.68
C PHE A 563 10.21 -11.66 -37.63
N GLY A 564 10.32 -10.34 -37.40
CA GLY A 564 11.20 -9.47 -38.17
C GLY A 564 10.79 -9.22 -39.62
N GLU A 565 9.56 -9.56 -40.01
CA GLU A 565 9.02 -9.22 -41.32
C GLU A 565 8.17 -7.93 -41.21
N PRO A 566 8.43 -6.90 -42.03
CA PRO A 566 7.63 -5.67 -42.02
C PRO A 566 6.25 -5.91 -42.64
N PRO A 567 5.27 -5.03 -42.34
CA PRO A 567 3.97 -5.07 -43.00
C PRO A 567 4.06 -5.05 -44.53
N ALA A 568 3.13 -5.73 -45.20
CA ALA A 568 3.14 -5.90 -46.66
C ALA A 568 3.06 -4.58 -47.46
N ALA A 569 2.59 -3.49 -46.83
CA ALA A 569 2.48 -2.16 -47.42
C ALA A 569 3.12 -1.08 -46.54
N THR A 570 3.62 -0.01 -47.16
CA THR A 570 4.06 1.18 -46.42
C THR A 570 2.84 1.88 -45.81
N ILE A 571 2.67 1.73 -44.51
CA ILE A 571 1.55 2.26 -43.73
C ILE A 571 2.05 3.31 -42.71
N ASP A 572 1.17 4.24 -42.32
CA ASP A 572 1.37 4.95 -41.06
C ASP A 572 0.92 4.03 -39.92
N PRO A 573 1.82 3.54 -39.03
CA PRO A 573 1.43 2.60 -37.99
C PRO A 573 0.47 3.21 -36.96
N CYS A 574 0.37 4.54 -36.86
CA CYS A 574 -0.59 5.20 -35.96
C CYS A 574 -1.93 5.51 -36.64
N SER A 575 -2.16 5.06 -37.88
CA SER A 575 -3.46 5.19 -38.55
C SER A 575 -4.48 4.15 -38.07
N ASP A 576 -4.01 3.00 -37.59
CA ASP A 576 -4.81 1.93 -37.00
C ASP A 576 -4.02 1.27 -35.87
N THR A 577 -4.24 1.75 -34.64
CA THR A 577 -3.54 1.25 -33.45
C THR A 577 -4.07 -0.11 -33.00
N ALA A 578 -5.21 -0.58 -33.50
CA ALA A 578 -5.70 -1.93 -33.22
C ALA A 578 -4.87 -2.99 -33.98
N THR A 579 -4.38 -2.67 -35.18
CA THR A 579 -3.58 -3.59 -35.99
C THR A 579 -2.07 -3.42 -35.79
N TYR A 580 -1.60 -2.18 -35.60
CA TYR A 580 -0.17 -1.84 -35.60
C TYR A 580 0.30 -1.22 -34.28
N TYR A 581 -0.29 -1.64 -33.16
CA TYR A 581 -0.08 -1.06 -31.83
C TYR A 581 1.41 -0.86 -31.51
N MET A 582 2.21 -1.92 -31.61
CA MET A 582 3.64 -1.84 -31.27
C MET A 582 4.43 -0.93 -32.21
N LEU A 583 4.13 -0.94 -33.50
CA LEU A 583 4.77 -0.03 -34.45
C LEU A 583 4.40 1.44 -34.17
N CYS A 584 3.17 1.72 -33.73
CA CYS A 584 2.77 3.07 -33.34
C CYS A 584 3.48 3.50 -32.06
N VAL A 585 3.50 2.65 -31.02
CA VAL A 585 4.21 2.93 -29.76
C VAL A 585 5.70 3.22 -29.99
N ASP A 586 6.34 2.46 -30.88
CA ASP A 586 7.72 2.70 -31.30
C ASP A 586 7.88 4.03 -32.06
N LYS A 587 7.00 4.32 -33.03
CA LYS A 587 6.98 5.58 -33.77
C LYS A 587 6.79 6.80 -32.85
N LEU A 588 6.02 6.67 -31.76
CA LEU A 588 5.85 7.71 -30.75
C LEU A 588 7.07 7.85 -29.82
N GLY A 589 8.03 6.95 -29.94
CA GLY A 589 9.35 7.01 -29.31
C GLY A 589 9.40 6.41 -27.91
N ALA A 590 8.54 5.44 -27.59
CA ALA A 590 8.68 4.64 -26.38
C ALA A 590 10.00 3.86 -26.39
N ASN A 591 10.56 3.64 -25.21
CA ASN A 591 11.72 2.75 -25.05
C ASN A 591 11.53 1.76 -23.89
N LEU A 592 10.42 1.86 -23.15
CA LEU A 592 10.01 0.92 -22.12
C LEU A 592 8.54 0.56 -22.38
N VAL A 593 8.26 -0.73 -22.52
CA VAL A 593 6.88 -1.23 -22.63
C VAL A 593 6.50 -1.94 -21.34
N MET A 594 5.35 -1.58 -20.80
CA MET A 594 4.70 -2.28 -19.70
C MET A 594 3.63 -3.19 -20.28
N GLN A 595 3.75 -4.48 -20.00
CA GLN A 595 2.84 -5.52 -20.44
C GLN A 595 2.17 -6.13 -19.21
N ASP A 596 1.21 -5.42 -18.62
CA ASP A 596 0.44 -5.98 -17.53
C ASP A 596 -0.49 -7.09 -18.03
N GLU A 597 -0.51 -8.25 -17.34
CA GLU A 597 -1.17 -9.45 -17.88
C GLU A 597 -2.00 -10.25 -16.90
N ALA A 598 -3.21 -10.59 -17.34
CA ALA A 598 -4.14 -11.52 -16.70
C ALA A 598 -4.41 -12.69 -17.64
N ASN A 599 -3.38 -13.49 -17.95
CA ASN A 599 -3.48 -14.68 -18.82
C ASN A 599 -4.61 -15.62 -18.37
N PRO A 600 -5.79 -15.63 -19.03
CA PRO A 600 -6.92 -16.44 -18.60
C PRO A 600 -6.80 -17.81 -19.27
N GLY A 601 -6.08 -18.71 -18.60
CA GLY A 601 -5.91 -20.10 -19.04
C GLY A 601 -4.71 -20.81 -18.40
N PRO A 602 -4.67 -22.15 -18.52
CA PRO A 602 -3.57 -22.96 -18.00
C PRO A 602 -2.25 -22.63 -18.70
N TRP A 603 -1.17 -22.46 -17.93
CA TRP A 603 0.18 -22.32 -18.49
C TRP A 603 0.65 -23.58 -19.24
N ALA A 604 0.11 -24.75 -18.90
CA ALA A 604 0.42 -26.01 -19.56
C ALA A 604 -0.88 -26.73 -19.96
N SER A 605 -1.45 -26.36 -21.11
CA SER A 605 -2.72 -26.90 -21.61
C SER A 605 -2.53 -28.19 -22.44
N ALA A 606 -3.62 -28.94 -22.61
CA ALA A 606 -3.70 -30.15 -23.43
C ALA A 606 -4.34 -29.93 -24.82
N ASP A 607 -4.85 -28.73 -25.10
CA ASP A 607 -5.75 -28.43 -26.22
C ASP A 607 -5.06 -27.92 -27.49
N GLY A 608 -3.73 -27.99 -27.55
CA GLY A 608 -2.94 -27.57 -28.72
C GLY A 608 -2.48 -26.12 -28.69
N SER A 609 -2.98 -25.30 -27.76
CA SER A 609 -2.32 -24.05 -27.35
C SER A 609 -1.12 -24.38 -26.45
N TRP A 610 -0.05 -23.58 -26.49
CA TRP A 610 1.10 -23.78 -25.59
C TRP A 610 1.60 -22.42 -25.13
N GLN A 611 0.95 -21.92 -24.08
CA GLN A 611 1.17 -20.59 -23.49
C GLN A 611 2.65 -20.18 -23.37
N PRO A 612 3.60 -21.03 -22.93
CA PRO A 612 5.00 -20.63 -22.80
C PRO A 612 5.66 -20.22 -24.12
N LEU A 613 5.16 -20.71 -25.26
CA LEU A 613 5.59 -20.29 -26.59
C LEU A 613 4.86 -19.03 -27.06
N GLU A 614 3.55 -18.96 -26.83
CA GLU A 614 2.72 -17.80 -27.19
C GLU A 614 3.20 -16.52 -26.53
N TRP A 615 3.49 -16.56 -25.22
CA TRP A 615 3.99 -15.42 -24.45
C TRP A 615 5.37 -14.93 -24.88
N MET A 616 6.15 -15.72 -25.62
CA MET A 616 7.39 -15.23 -26.23
C MET A 616 7.15 -14.30 -27.42
N GLY A 617 5.99 -14.43 -28.08
CA GLY A 617 5.50 -13.55 -29.13
C GLY A 617 5.22 -12.12 -28.64
N SER A 618 5.17 -11.91 -27.32
CA SER A 618 5.09 -10.59 -26.68
C SER A 618 6.32 -10.30 -25.82
N SER A 619 6.48 -10.98 -24.68
CA SER A 619 7.43 -10.61 -23.63
C SER A 619 8.89 -10.54 -24.09
N TRP A 620 9.28 -11.44 -24.99
CA TRP A 620 10.60 -11.47 -25.60
C TRP A 620 10.63 -10.72 -26.94
N ARG A 621 9.63 -10.93 -27.79
CA ARG A 621 9.55 -10.29 -29.12
C ARG A 621 9.67 -8.76 -29.03
N ALA A 622 9.05 -8.13 -28.05
CA ALA A 622 9.11 -6.67 -27.85
C ALA A 622 10.54 -6.09 -27.84
N VAL A 623 11.51 -6.84 -27.30
CA VAL A 623 12.92 -6.39 -27.20
C VAL A 623 13.85 -7.06 -28.22
N ALA A 624 13.34 -8.01 -29.00
CA ALA A 624 14.13 -8.83 -29.92
C ALA A 624 13.78 -8.61 -31.39
N ASP A 625 12.53 -8.24 -31.69
CA ASP A 625 12.07 -8.00 -33.05
C ASP A 625 12.79 -6.76 -33.63
N PRO A 626 13.36 -6.86 -34.85
CA PRO A 626 14.02 -5.74 -35.51
C PRO A 626 13.07 -4.64 -35.99
N MET A 627 11.74 -4.87 -35.95
CA MET A 627 10.74 -3.90 -36.38
C MET A 627 10.50 -2.76 -35.37
N VAL A 628 10.97 -2.90 -34.14
CA VAL A 628 10.86 -1.90 -33.06
C VAL A 628 12.17 -1.81 -32.29
N ASP A 629 12.37 -0.70 -31.58
CA ASP A 629 13.63 -0.36 -30.89
C ASP A 629 13.48 -0.26 -29.36
N PHE A 630 12.46 -0.89 -28.76
CA PHE A 630 12.26 -0.87 -27.31
C PHE A 630 13.47 -1.42 -26.54
N ASP A 631 13.96 -0.66 -25.55
CA ASP A 631 15.10 -1.06 -24.71
C ASP A 631 14.70 -2.17 -23.72
N TYR A 632 13.50 -2.09 -23.17
CA TYR A 632 12.98 -3.00 -22.15
C TYR A 632 11.50 -3.32 -22.33
N ASN A 633 11.11 -4.51 -21.89
CA ASN A 633 9.73 -4.89 -21.65
C ASN A 633 9.58 -5.46 -20.22
N VAL A 634 8.49 -5.11 -19.55
CA VAL A 634 8.19 -5.52 -18.17
C VAL A 634 6.82 -6.19 -18.14
N THR A 635 6.78 -7.48 -17.85
CA THR A 635 5.56 -8.30 -17.89
C THR A 635 5.21 -8.85 -16.51
N PRO A 636 4.44 -8.12 -15.67
CA PRO A 636 3.85 -8.69 -14.46
C PRO A 636 2.66 -9.59 -14.78
N PHE A 637 2.71 -10.84 -14.34
CA PHE A 637 1.61 -11.80 -14.47
C PHE A 637 0.73 -11.83 -13.21
N MET A 638 -0.58 -11.88 -13.43
CA MET A 638 -1.54 -12.45 -12.48
C MET A 638 -1.35 -13.97 -12.44
N VAL A 639 -1.42 -14.55 -11.24
CA VAL A 639 -1.52 -16.00 -11.06
C VAL A 639 -2.61 -16.32 -10.03
N GLY A 640 -3.15 -17.54 -10.02
CA GLY A 640 -4.22 -17.94 -9.11
C GLY A 640 -5.48 -18.37 -9.83
N ASN A 641 -6.43 -18.93 -9.09
CA ASN A 641 -7.74 -19.30 -9.62
C ASN A 641 -8.80 -18.26 -9.22
N LEU A 642 -9.72 -17.97 -10.14
CA LEU A 642 -10.93 -17.18 -9.90
C LEU A 642 -12.14 -17.97 -10.41
N ALA A 643 -12.94 -18.53 -9.50
CA ALA A 643 -13.87 -19.62 -9.82
C ALA A 643 -13.14 -20.77 -10.54
N ASP A 644 -13.64 -21.13 -11.71
CA ASP A 644 -13.13 -22.15 -12.62
C ASP A 644 -12.24 -21.56 -13.75
N LEU A 645 -11.84 -20.28 -13.62
CA LEU A 645 -10.88 -19.65 -14.50
C LEU A 645 -9.48 -19.66 -13.87
N GLU A 646 -8.52 -20.21 -14.61
CA GLU A 646 -7.11 -20.25 -14.22
C GLU A 646 -6.39 -19.00 -14.71
N PHE A 647 -5.60 -18.38 -13.84
CA PHE A 647 -4.57 -17.43 -14.22
C PHE A 647 -3.21 -18.03 -13.86
N ASP A 648 -2.35 -18.21 -14.87
CA ASP A 648 -1.04 -18.82 -14.66
C ASP A 648 0.01 -18.13 -15.54
N GLY A 649 1.27 -18.12 -15.09
CA GLY A 649 2.26 -17.25 -15.68
C GLY A 649 3.63 -17.24 -15.01
N GLN A 650 4.53 -16.51 -15.63
CA GLN A 650 5.85 -16.17 -15.08
C GLN A 650 6.19 -14.71 -15.34
N THR A 651 6.16 -13.89 -14.28
CA THR A 651 6.57 -12.48 -14.36
C THR A 651 7.99 -12.35 -14.90
N SER A 652 8.22 -11.44 -15.85
CA SER A 652 9.54 -11.25 -16.46
C SER A 652 9.90 -9.79 -16.73
N ILE A 653 11.20 -9.54 -16.84
CA ILE A 653 11.76 -8.30 -17.36
C ILE A 653 12.77 -8.68 -18.43
N THR A 654 12.58 -8.18 -19.65
CA THR A 654 13.46 -8.43 -20.79
C THR A 654 14.17 -7.14 -21.25
N GLN A 655 15.35 -7.29 -21.84
CA GLN A 655 16.23 -6.20 -22.26
C GLN A 655 16.80 -6.47 -23.65
N ARG A 656 16.71 -5.46 -24.53
CA ARG A 656 17.31 -5.49 -25.86
C ARG A 656 18.83 -5.58 -25.80
N GLY A 657 19.40 -6.44 -26.64
CA GLY A 657 20.85 -6.55 -26.81
C GLY A 657 21.63 -7.06 -25.59
N LEU A 658 20.97 -7.69 -24.61
CA LEU A 658 21.63 -8.22 -23.41
C LEU A 658 22.55 -9.41 -23.78
N LYS A 659 23.85 -9.24 -23.54
CA LYS A 659 24.90 -10.24 -23.88
C LYS A 659 25.38 -11.04 -22.67
N GLY A 660 25.24 -10.49 -21.47
CA GLY A 660 25.87 -11.03 -20.27
C GLY A 660 27.33 -10.59 -20.12
N PRO A 661 27.95 -10.81 -18.95
CA PRO A 661 29.38 -10.59 -18.76
C PRO A 661 30.21 -11.49 -19.69
N LYS A 662 31.40 -11.03 -20.09
CA LYS A 662 32.33 -11.82 -20.92
C LYS A 662 32.56 -13.21 -20.29
N GLY A 663 32.33 -14.27 -21.07
CA GLY A 663 32.51 -15.67 -20.65
C GLY A 663 31.46 -16.21 -19.68
N LYS A 664 30.40 -15.47 -19.34
CA LYS A 664 29.37 -15.86 -18.34
C LYS A 664 27.93 -15.49 -18.78
N SER A 665 27.57 -15.78 -20.03
CA SER A 665 26.22 -15.53 -20.56
C SER A 665 25.30 -16.73 -20.29
N LYS A 666 24.27 -16.56 -19.45
CA LYS A 666 23.21 -17.56 -19.26
C LYS A 666 22.03 -17.25 -20.18
N ARG A 667 21.34 -18.30 -20.61
CA ARG A 667 20.06 -18.20 -21.31
C ARG A 667 18.96 -18.69 -20.37
N CYS A 668 17.82 -18.00 -20.36
CA CYS A 668 16.62 -18.45 -19.66
C CYS A 668 15.47 -18.57 -20.65
N HIS A 669 14.47 -19.33 -20.27
CA HIS A 669 13.25 -19.56 -21.01
C HIS A 669 12.12 -19.73 -19.99
N TYR A 670 10.90 -19.43 -20.42
CA TYR A 670 9.71 -19.85 -19.69
C TYR A 670 9.70 -21.36 -19.49
N VAL A 671 9.20 -21.83 -18.35
CA VAL A 671 9.00 -23.26 -18.08
C VAL A 671 8.04 -23.81 -19.14
N GLY A 672 8.41 -24.93 -19.77
CA GLY A 672 7.72 -25.48 -20.93
C GLY A 672 8.24 -24.98 -22.28
N ASN A 673 9.17 -24.02 -22.32
CA ASN A 673 9.67 -23.42 -23.55
C ASN A 673 11.13 -23.83 -23.91
N SER A 674 11.65 -24.96 -23.42
CA SER A 674 13.07 -25.32 -23.67
C SER A 674 13.38 -25.75 -25.10
N LYS A 675 12.39 -26.31 -25.82
CA LYS A 675 12.55 -26.82 -27.18
C LYS A 675 11.23 -26.77 -27.95
N LEU A 676 11.34 -26.61 -29.26
CA LEU A 676 10.24 -26.83 -30.19
C LEU A 676 10.00 -28.33 -30.34
N LEU A 677 8.75 -28.75 -30.32
CA LEU A 677 8.33 -30.12 -30.58
C LEU A 677 7.75 -30.22 -31.99
N THR A 678 8.12 -31.25 -32.75
CA THR A 678 7.80 -31.34 -34.19
C THR A 678 7.11 -32.66 -34.53
N ALA A 679 6.53 -33.34 -33.54
CA ALA A 679 5.90 -34.64 -33.72
C ALA A 679 4.68 -34.79 -32.80
N PRO A 680 3.58 -35.43 -33.26
CA PRO A 680 2.40 -35.69 -32.45
C PRO A 680 2.70 -36.47 -31.16
N PRO A 681 1.91 -36.29 -30.09
CA PRO A 681 0.70 -35.45 -29.99
C PRO A 681 0.98 -33.97 -29.68
N ASP A 682 2.24 -33.61 -29.44
CA ASP A 682 2.66 -32.28 -28.94
C ASP A 682 3.35 -31.45 -30.03
N GLU A 683 2.93 -31.58 -31.28
CA GLU A 683 3.55 -30.85 -32.40
C GLU A 683 3.28 -29.33 -32.28
N ASP A 684 4.34 -28.54 -32.32
CA ASP A 684 4.28 -27.09 -32.32
C ASP A 684 4.18 -26.54 -33.74
N PRO A 685 3.38 -25.46 -33.94
CA PRO A 685 3.45 -24.68 -35.16
C PRO A 685 4.89 -24.26 -35.48
N SER A 686 5.33 -24.50 -36.71
CA SER A 686 6.69 -24.15 -37.16
C SER A 686 7.02 -22.66 -36.96
N ALA A 687 5.99 -21.80 -37.00
CA ALA A 687 6.09 -20.36 -36.73
C ALA A 687 6.66 -20.04 -35.34
N TYR A 688 6.48 -20.92 -34.35
CA TYR A 688 7.03 -20.73 -33.01
C TYR A 688 8.50 -21.14 -32.86
N GLY A 689 9.15 -21.62 -33.94
CA GLY A 689 10.55 -22.04 -33.90
C GLY A 689 11.50 -20.94 -33.41
N VAL A 690 11.21 -19.67 -33.73
CA VAL A 690 12.01 -18.52 -33.26
C VAL A 690 11.81 -18.24 -31.77
N TYR A 691 10.69 -18.63 -31.19
CA TYR A 691 10.31 -18.39 -29.80
C TYR A 691 10.84 -19.46 -28.83
N ALA A 692 11.06 -20.67 -29.35
CA ALA A 692 11.56 -21.78 -28.56
C ALA A 692 12.99 -21.56 -28.01
N GLY A 693 13.23 -22.12 -26.83
CA GLY A 693 14.53 -22.27 -26.22
C GLY A 693 15.07 -21.02 -25.50
N GLY A 694 16.22 -21.21 -24.86
CA GLY A 694 16.83 -20.20 -24.00
C GLY A 694 17.20 -18.90 -24.73
N LYS A 695 16.72 -17.77 -24.19
CA LYS A 695 17.00 -16.40 -24.62
C LYS A 695 17.93 -15.68 -23.65
N ARG A 696 18.73 -14.74 -24.17
CA ARG A 696 19.66 -13.95 -23.35
C ARG A 696 19.00 -12.69 -22.80
N GLU A 697 17.89 -12.28 -23.40
CA GLU A 697 17.25 -11.00 -23.19
C GLU A 697 16.50 -10.96 -21.85
N PHE A 698 16.26 -12.09 -21.18
CA PHE A 698 15.72 -12.13 -19.82
C PHE A 698 16.70 -11.53 -18.80
N LEU A 699 16.39 -10.33 -18.32
CA LEU A 699 17.09 -9.68 -17.22
C LEU A 699 16.67 -10.26 -15.88
N GLY A 700 15.39 -10.65 -15.75
CA GLY A 700 14.83 -11.37 -14.62
C GLY A 700 13.59 -12.15 -15.04
N LEU A 701 13.37 -13.29 -14.38
CA LEU A 701 12.27 -14.21 -14.65
C LEU A 701 11.84 -14.85 -13.32
N ALA A 702 10.57 -14.74 -12.98
CA ALA A 702 9.97 -15.41 -11.85
C ALA A 702 9.87 -16.93 -12.11
N PRO A 703 10.02 -17.78 -11.09
CA PRO A 703 9.81 -19.21 -11.26
C PRO A 703 8.33 -19.53 -11.48
N TRP A 704 8.08 -20.60 -12.23
CA TRP A 704 6.78 -21.28 -12.20
C TRP A 704 6.71 -22.22 -10.99
N VAL A 705 5.56 -22.86 -10.75
CA VAL A 705 5.35 -23.76 -9.60
C VAL A 705 6.25 -25.01 -9.60
N SER A 706 6.96 -25.27 -10.69
CA SER A 706 7.93 -26.35 -10.79
C SER A 706 9.05 -26.01 -11.78
N ALA A 707 10.16 -26.75 -11.69
CA ALA A 707 11.23 -26.67 -12.69
C ALA A 707 10.77 -27.23 -14.05
N ASP A 708 11.45 -26.81 -15.12
CA ASP A 708 11.14 -27.24 -16.48
C ASP A 708 11.18 -28.77 -16.66
N ALA A 709 10.26 -29.28 -17.48
CA ALA A 709 10.04 -30.71 -17.66
C ALA A 709 9.37 -31.03 -19.01
N SER A 710 9.10 -32.32 -19.27
CA SER A 710 8.29 -32.75 -20.42
C SER A 710 6.86 -32.18 -20.33
N ARG A 711 6.23 -31.86 -21.47
CA ARG A 711 4.84 -31.39 -21.54
C ARG A 711 3.86 -32.22 -20.74
N ALA A 712 3.91 -33.55 -20.87
CA ALA A 712 3.06 -34.45 -20.10
C ALA A 712 3.16 -34.25 -18.58
N LYS A 713 4.37 -33.99 -18.07
CA LYS A 713 4.59 -33.72 -16.64
C LYS A 713 4.11 -32.32 -16.25
N LEU A 714 4.29 -31.32 -17.11
CA LEU A 714 3.83 -29.96 -16.84
C LEU A 714 2.29 -29.88 -16.87
N ARG A 715 1.62 -30.56 -17.81
CA ARG A 715 0.16 -30.69 -17.85
C ARG A 715 -0.40 -31.35 -16.60
N ALA A 716 0.19 -32.48 -16.18
CA ALA A 716 -0.21 -33.14 -14.94
C ALA A 716 -0.01 -32.26 -13.69
N ILE A 717 0.92 -31.30 -13.74
CA ILE A 717 1.07 -30.29 -12.69
C ILE A 717 0.00 -29.22 -12.83
N GLY A 718 -0.30 -28.72 -14.04
CA GLY A 718 -1.40 -27.78 -14.29
C GLY A 718 -2.75 -28.33 -13.81
N GLU A 719 -3.07 -29.59 -14.15
CA GLU A 719 -4.26 -30.30 -13.66
C GLU A 719 -4.35 -30.39 -12.13
N GLN A 720 -3.21 -30.36 -11.41
CA GLN A 720 -3.17 -30.31 -9.95
C GLN A 720 -3.34 -28.91 -9.37
N LEU A 721 -3.08 -27.85 -10.14
CA LEU A 721 -3.29 -26.46 -9.76
C LEU A 721 -4.72 -26.00 -10.08
N ALA A 722 -5.32 -26.62 -11.09
CA ALA A 722 -6.62 -26.31 -11.63
C ALA A 722 -7.71 -26.24 -10.54
N PRO A 723 -8.67 -25.30 -10.70
CA PRO A 723 -9.76 -25.12 -9.75
C PRO A 723 -10.61 -26.39 -9.63
N GLY A 724 -10.91 -26.80 -8.40
CA GLY A 724 -11.70 -28.00 -8.12
C GLY A 724 -10.98 -29.32 -8.38
N SER A 725 -9.66 -29.32 -8.58
CA SER A 725 -8.86 -30.54 -8.75
C SER A 725 -8.83 -31.45 -7.50
N GLY A 726 -9.15 -30.92 -6.31
CA GLY A 726 -9.08 -31.64 -5.03
C GLY A 726 -7.64 -32.00 -4.62
N SER A 727 -6.65 -31.49 -5.35
CA SER A 727 -5.23 -31.71 -5.12
C SER A 727 -4.74 -30.85 -3.95
N PRO A 728 -3.78 -31.34 -3.13
CA PRO A 728 -3.10 -30.48 -2.15
C PRO A 728 -2.34 -29.29 -2.78
N ARG A 729 -2.18 -29.28 -4.11
CA ARG A 729 -1.56 -28.19 -4.88
C ARG A 729 -2.59 -27.29 -5.56
N GLU A 730 -3.89 -27.52 -5.36
CA GLU A 730 -4.93 -26.67 -5.94
C GLU A 730 -4.68 -25.21 -5.57
N ASN A 731 -4.66 -24.32 -6.58
CA ASN A 731 -4.40 -22.90 -6.42
C ASN A 731 -3.05 -22.55 -5.71
N ASP A 732 -2.05 -23.46 -5.71
CA ASP A 732 -0.74 -23.26 -5.05
C ASP A 732 0.30 -22.53 -5.93
N TYR A 733 -0.15 -21.47 -6.63
CA TYR A 733 0.68 -20.65 -7.49
C TYR A 733 1.70 -19.80 -6.71
N VAL A 734 2.82 -19.48 -7.36
CA VAL A 734 3.92 -18.74 -6.74
C VAL A 734 3.63 -17.24 -6.68
N GLU A 735 3.69 -16.66 -5.49
CA GLU A 735 3.72 -15.20 -5.31
C GLU A 735 5.16 -14.69 -5.15
N THR A 736 5.57 -13.71 -5.96
CA THR A 736 6.91 -13.11 -5.87
C THR A 736 7.01 -11.76 -6.61
N ALA A 737 8.23 -11.26 -6.81
CA ALA A 737 8.51 -10.10 -7.66
C ALA A 737 9.83 -10.25 -8.42
N VAL A 738 9.91 -9.61 -9.60
CA VAL A 738 11.14 -9.37 -10.34
C VAL A 738 11.51 -7.90 -10.20
N ILE A 739 12.70 -7.63 -9.66
CA ILE A 739 13.18 -6.28 -9.34
C ILE A 739 14.42 -5.97 -10.16
N ALA A 740 14.40 -4.88 -10.93
CA ALA A 740 15.53 -4.47 -11.76
C ALA A 740 15.70 -2.95 -11.84
N ASP A 741 16.96 -2.50 -11.87
CA ASP A 741 17.27 -1.11 -12.27
C ASP A 741 17.39 -1.07 -13.80
N LEU A 742 16.72 -0.12 -14.48
CA LEU A 742 16.68 -0.04 -15.95
C LEU A 742 17.42 1.19 -16.48
N PRO A 743 18.75 1.13 -16.74
CA PRO A 743 19.48 2.27 -17.30
C PRO A 743 19.13 2.53 -18.77
N PHE A 744 19.17 3.80 -19.16
CA PHE A 744 18.93 4.26 -20.53
C PHE A 744 20.13 5.13 -20.99
N PRO A 745 21.00 4.64 -21.91
CA PRO A 745 20.86 3.40 -22.68
C PRO A 745 21.11 2.13 -21.85
N PRO A 746 20.62 0.95 -22.30
CA PRO A 746 20.85 -0.32 -21.62
C PRO A 746 22.32 -0.71 -21.55
N ASP A 747 22.72 -1.37 -20.47
CA ASP A 747 24.05 -1.99 -20.35
C ASP A 747 23.99 -3.46 -20.82
N PRO A 748 24.60 -3.81 -21.96
CA PRO A 748 24.53 -5.16 -22.51
C PRO A 748 25.39 -6.17 -21.74
N ARG A 749 26.24 -5.75 -20.82
CA ARG A 749 27.22 -6.62 -20.12
C ARG A 749 26.79 -7.03 -18.72
N ARG A 750 25.55 -6.71 -18.34
CA ARG A 750 24.99 -7.06 -17.03
C ARG A 750 24.69 -8.55 -16.93
N PRO A 751 24.68 -9.15 -15.72
CA PRO A 751 24.20 -10.51 -15.53
C PRO A 751 22.76 -10.66 -16.03
N ASN A 752 22.52 -11.73 -16.79
CA ASN A 752 21.18 -12.16 -17.16
C ASN A 752 20.48 -12.80 -15.94
N CYS A 753 19.20 -13.13 -16.10
CA CYS A 753 18.42 -13.95 -15.19
C CYS A 753 19.25 -15.08 -14.54
N ARG A 754 19.10 -15.23 -13.22
CA ARG A 754 19.61 -16.39 -12.49
C ARG A 754 18.52 -17.45 -12.54
N GLY A 755 18.69 -18.44 -13.41
CA GLY A 755 17.90 -19.68 -13.35
C GLY A 755 18.11 -20.42 -12.04
#